data_AF-A0A2G8KXJ1-F1
#
_entry.id   AF-A0A2G8KXJ1-F1
#
_cell.length_a   1.000
_cell.length_b   1.000
_cell.length_c   1.000
_cell.angle_alpha   90.00
_cell.angle_beta   90.00
_cell.angle_gamma   90.00
#
_symmetry.space_group_name_H-M   'P 1'
#
loop_
_entity.id
_entity.type
_entity.pdbx_description
1 polymer ?
#
loop_
_entity_poly.entity_id
_entity_poly.type
_entity_poly.pdbx_seq_one_letter_code
_entity_poly.pdbx_strand_id
1 'polypeptide(L)'
;VSHEALNKLEKVRGSLTDLSQRMQDKCKERTRVILQEDLKEEVTLSFQTVSSKVEETLKDLKTLEPKWLDFEQSKDAATHKLDEIEKRLADLEGVQGGNPEKTMETLKELINDIDNQEGSLELLHLILSDLSRSSTPMDDTGCDLFPLYKLWKELQKRATDLDAMLKEGASQWGLYNQALGDLKLWLKQAEKRLESEMQGCDSLEETEKRRNNIQSLQHERTEKEPVLQELFRIAPQLHPMDVVQQEVADLHERINSLDAKLAGRHNQLVDVESSWKRYQIDGDDFNVWLKNEEDHLDKLVSSSGSGTESQRQNLEELKKLQDVTSEKRSALEDLIGQAECLGLSCTPTGLDQLQKSCMERQGRYDNLLHKMKDFLHQCLNALNRSLREIEERQIRLADLFSLSDVTGDKDACEQKLKAVQDVETEKDKLKEDLSAVEATVRQLMPFLPSEVVRTLDVQGQTLHTNLDQLDTDLKTTEEALKERTRGWNDLEDTARSFRQWMEKMDDRLSAAAELRQDLPGKVDQDELAKSLLAEVQQGYGTLAHLERTAPELTAGNTVDVKDQLEAMVSQLQSQYQTLVDRSKDVHDSQEKSVVEFNDYLSTVKTFDDLLESLNDELVSLEMLQKMILMGRMLKKRMDWS
;
A
#
# COMPACT_ATOMS: atom_id res chain seq x y z
N VAL A 1 12.69 -38.80 119.86
CA VAL A 1 12.30 -39.60 121.06
C VAL A 1 13.48 -40.45 121.57
N SER A 2 14.71 -39.92 121.52
CA SER A 2 15.92 -40.64 121.91
C SER A 2 16.65 -39.88 123.03
N HIS A 3 15.96 -39.70 124.15
CA HIS A 3 16.53 -39.15 125.41
C HIS A 3 16.21 -40.05 126.63
N GLU A 4 15.49 -41.15 126.42
CA GLU A 4 15.05 -42.09 127.44
C GLU A 4 15.82 -43.44 127.39
N ALA A 5 16.65 -43.65 126.36
CA ALA A 5 17.51 -44.82 126.19
C ALA A 5 18.91 -44.65 126.81
N LEU A 6 19.44 -43.42 126.85
CA LEU A 6 20.76 -43.10 127.42
C LEU A 6 20.75 -43.04 128.96
N ASN A 7 19.65 -42.60 129.58
CA ASN A 7 19.48 -42.55 131.04
C ASN A 7 19.29 -43.94 131.70
N LYS A 8 18.92 -44.96 130.91
CA LYS A 8 18.73 -46.34 131.42
C LYS A 8 20.05 -47.13 131.47
N LEU A 9 21.09 -46.72 130.73
CA LEU A 9 22.40 -47.39 130.70
C LEU A 9 23.36 -46.93 131.82
N GLU A 10 23.30 -45.66 132.26
CA GLU A 10 24.06 -45.20 133.44
C GLU A 10 23.55 -45.81 134.77
N LYS A 11 22.25 -46.13 134.84
CA LYS A 11 21.61 -46.75 136.01
C LYS A 11 22.05 -48.21 136.22
N VAL A 12 22.46 -48.91 135.17
CA VAL A 12 22.99 -50.28 135.23
C VAL A 12 24.46 -50.31 135.64
N ARG A 13 25.24 -49.27 135.28
CA ARG A 13 26.65 -49.14 135.70
C ARG A 13 26.80 -48.86 137.19
N GLY A 14 25.93 -48.02 137.77
CA GLY A 14 25.94 -47.72 139.22
C GLY A 14 25.47 -48.88 140.11
N SER A 15 24.61 -49.76 139.59
CA SER A 15 24.03 -50.89 140.34
C SER A 15 25.00 -52.09 140.48
N LEU A 16 26.05 -52.16 139.66
CA LEU A 16 27.05 -53.24 139.70
C LEU A 16 28.18 -53.00 140.73
N THR A 17 28.53 -51.74 140.98
CA THR A 17 29.54 -51.35 141.99
C THR A 17 29.04 -51.51 143.43
N ASP A 18 27.73 -51.37 143.67
CA ASP A 18 27.12 -51.44 145.01
C ASP A 18 26.93 -52.89 145.51
N LEU A 19 26.87 -53.86 144.58
CA LEU A 19 26.85 -55.30 144.90
C LEU A 19 28.26 -55.83 145.26
N SER A 20 29.32 -55.22 144.69
CA SER A 20 30.71 -55.57 144.95
C SER A 20 31.16 -55.17 146.37
N GLN A 21 30.65 -54.05 146.91
CA GLN A 21 31.03 -53.56 148.24
C GLN A 21 30.30 -54.30 149.38
N ARG A 22 29.07 -54.81 149.14
CA ARG A 22 28.29 -55.57 150.15
C ARG A 22 28.76 -57.03 150.35
N MET A 23 29.55 -57.58 149.44
CA MET A 23 30.15 -58.92 149.61
C MET A 23 31.45 -58.94 150.43
N GLN A 24 32.07 -57.79 150.70
CA GLN A 24 33.41 -57.71 151.32
C GLN A 24 33.41 -57.63 152.87
N ASP A 25 32.29 -57.31 153.53
CA ASP A 25 32.22 -57.06 154.98
C ASP A 25 31.57 -58.16 155.85
N LYS A 26 31.21 -59.32 155.28
CA LYS A 26 30.75 -60.50 156.05
C LYS A 26 31.47 -61.76 155.58
N CYS A 27 32.61 -62.08 156.20
CA CYS A 27 33.04 -63.43 156.59
C CYS A 27 34.53 -63.45 156.96
N LYS A 28 34.85 -63.45 158.26
CA LYS A 28 36.10 -63.99 158.81
C LYS A 28 35.77 -65.28 159.58
N GLU A 29 36.48 -66.34 159.20
CA GLU A 29 36.79 -67.60 159.90
C GLU A 29 35.61 -68.49 160.40
N ARG A 30 35.48 -69.80 160.06
CA ARG A 30 36.24 -70.80 159.27
C ARG A 30 35.34 -72.05 159.23
N THR A 31 35.17 -72.84 158.17
CA THR A 31 36.18 -73.58 157.38
C THR A 31 35.49 -74.07 156.08
N ARG A 32 35.47 -73.31 154.98
CA ARG A 32 36.40 -73.24 153.82
C ARG A 32 36.53 -74.57 153.03
N VAL A 33 35.49 -74.89 152.26
CA VAL A 33 35.32 -76.10 151.43
C VAL A 33 34.62 -75.70 150.12
N ILE A 34 35.28 -75.95 148.99
CA ILE A 34 34.76 -76.26 147.62
C ILE A 34 33.86 -75.18 146.94
N LEU A 35 34.21 -74.78 145.70
CA LEU A 35 33.52 -73.84 144.77
C LEU A 35 33.95 -72.36 144.82
N GLN A 36 35.20 -72.02 144.50
CA GLN A 36 35.59 -70.61 144.32
C GLN A 36 36.71 -70.34 143.28
N GLU A 37 36.79 -71.15 142.22
CA GLU A 37 37.64 -70.84 141.05
C GLU A 37 36.80 -70.79 139.75
N ASP A 38 35.93 -71.78 139.50
CA ASP A 38 35.21 -71.92 138.20
C ASP A 38 34.16 -70.83 137.90
N LEU A 39 33.46 -70.29 138.91
CA LEU A 39 32.41 -69.28 138.68
C LEU A 39 32.97 -67.89 138.34
N LYS A 40 34.26 -67.65 138.65
CA LYS A 40 34.91 -66.36 138.37
C LYS A 40 35.40 -66.30 136.93
N GLU A 41 35.82 -67.42 136.33
CA GLU A 41 36.21 -67.47 134.92
C GLU A 41 35.00 -67.44 133.98
N GLU A 42 33.93 -68.20 134.25
CA GLU A 42 32.77 -68.30 133.34
C GLU A 42 32.01 -66.97 133.22
N VAL A 43 31.79 -66.25 134.33
CA VAL A 43 31.13 -64.93 134.32
C VAL A 43 32.04 -63.85 133.74
N THR A 44 33.36 -63.94 133.92
CA THR A 44 34.30 -62.97 133.34
C THR A 44 34.46 -63.18 131.83
N LEU A 45 34.47 -64.44 131.35
CA LEU A 45 34.45 -64.79 129.92
C LEU A 45 33.13 -64.42 129.25
N SER A 46 31.98 -64.67 129.88
CA SER A 46 30.68 -64.26 129.35
C SER A 46 30.55 -62.73 129.30
N PHE A 47 31.01 -62.01 130.33
CA PHE A 47 31.01 -60.55 130.34
C PHE A 47 32.01 -59.98 129.33
N GLN A 48 33.21 -60.53 129.19
CA GLN A 48 34.15 -60.11 128.14
C GLN A 48 33.65 -60.44 126.73
N THR A 49 32.97 -61.57 126.52
CA THR A 49 32.39 -61.95 125.22
C THR A 49 31.19 -61.07 124.86
N VAL A 50 30.35 -60.73 125.83
CA VAL A 50 29.21 -59.83 125.62
C VAL A 50 29.70 -58.39 125.49
N SER A 51 30.68 -57.95 126.29
CA SER A 51 31.26 -56.61 126.18
C SER A 51 32.03 -56.44 124.88
N SER A 52 32.76 -57.46 124.40
CA SER A 52 33.41 -57.42 123.10
C SER A 52 32.40 -57.41 121.95
N LYS A 53 31.31 -58.18 122.04
CA LYS A 53 30.21 -58.14 121.06
C LYS A 53 29.46 -56.81 121.09
N VAL A 54 29.26 -56.22 122.26
CA VAL A 54 28.62 -54.91 122.40
C VAL A 54 29.55 -53.81 121.88
N GLU A 55 30.85 -53.87 122.14
CA GLU A 55 31.83 -52.92 121.58
C GLU A 55 32.00 -53.09 120.06
N GLU A 56 31.96 -54.32 119.55
CA GLU A 56 31.99 -54.64 118.12
C GLU A 56 30.73 -54.12 117.42
N THR A 57 29.54 -54.39 117.96
CA THR A 57 28.28 -53.84 117.43
C THR A 57 28.15 -52.32 117.60
N LEU A 58 28.68 -51.72 118.67
CA LEU A 58 28.75 -50.26 118.81
C LEU A 58 29.72 -49.64 117.81
N LYS A 59 30.82 -50.33 117.50
CA LYS A 59 31.78 -49.92 116.48
C LYS A 59 31.16 -50.02 115.09
N ASP A 60 30.45 -51.10 114.79
CA ASP A 60 29.74 -51.30 113.53
C ASP A 60 28.64 -50.26 113.34
N LEU A 61 27.80 -50.02 114.35
CA LEU A 61 26.77 -48.97 114.31
C LEU A 61 27.36 -47.55 114.14
N LYS A 62 28.48 -47.23 114.82
CA LYS A 62 29.19 -45.97 114.62
C LYS A 62 29.79 -45.82 113.22
N THR A 63 30.07 -46.92 112.52
CA THR A 63 30.52 -46.88 111.12
C THR A 63 29.38 -46.88 110.10
N LEU A 64 28.18 -47.32 110.48
CA LEU A 64 26.99 -47.36 109.64
C LEU A 64 26.15 -46.07 109.70
N GLU A 65 26.10 -45.42 110.86
CA GLU A 65 25.41 -44.14 111.07
C GLU A 65 25.80 -43.03 110.05
N PRO A 66 27.10 -42.74 109.81
CA PRO A 66 27.46 -41.74 108.79
C PRO A 66 27.07 -42.18 107.38
N LYS A 67 27.12 -43.48 107.06
CA LYS A 67 26.77 -43.98 105.72
C LYS A 67 25.27 -43.89 105.42
N TRP A 68 24.41 -44.10 106.42
CA TRP A 68 22.96 -43.89 106.29
C TRP A 68 22.61 -42.39 106.17
N LEU A 69 23.32 -41.52 106.89
CA LEU A 69 23.17 -40.08 106.76
C LEU A 69 23.58 -39.59 105.36
N ASP A 70 24.71 -40.09 104.84
CA ASP A 70 25.18 -39.79 103.48
C ASP A 70 24.20 -40.31 102.42
N PHE A 71 23.60 -41.48 102.64
CA PHE A 71 22.56 -42.04 101.76
C PHE A 71 21.30 -41.17 101.74
N GLU A 72 20.76 -40.75 102.89
CA GLU A 72 19.55 -39.91 102.92
C GLU A 72 19.80 -38.50 102.37
N GLN A 73 20.96 -37.91 102.63
CA GLN A 73 21.34 -36.65 101.99
C GLN A 73 21.45 -36.80 100.47
N SER A 74 21.99 -37.92 99.99
CA SER A 74 22.11 -38.21 98.55
C SER A 74 20.74 -38.48 97.92
N LYS A 75 19.81 -39.15 98.62
CA LYS A 75 18.43 -39.40 98.19
C LYS A 75 17.61 -38.12 98.11
N ASP A 76 17.70 -37.26 99.13
CA ASP A 76 17.04 -35.95 99.14
C ASP A 76 17.58 -35.04 98.04
N ALA A 77 18.90 -35.06 97.81
CA ALA A 77 19.53 -34.34 96.72
C ALA A 77 19.06 -34.84 95.34
N ALA A 78 18.90 -36.15 95.15
CA ALA A 78 18.37 -36.73 93.91
C ALA A 78 16.89 -36.35 93.71
N THR A 79 16.08 -36.37 94.77
CA THR A 79 14.67 -35.98 94.75
C THR A 79 14.50 -34.52 94.33
N HIS A 80 15.24 -33.61 94.98
CA HIS A 80 15.20 -32.18 94.64
C HIS A 80 15.63 -31.92 93.20
N LYS A 81 16.65 -32.63 92.69
CA LYS A 81 17.09 -32.51 91.30
C LYS A 81 16.02 -32.99 90.31
N LEU A 82 15.33 -34.10 90.59
CA LEU A 82 14.25 -34.57 89.74
C LEU A 82 13.06 -33.61 89.73
N ASP A 83 12.70 -33.02 90.88
CA ASP A 83 11.65 -31.99 90.96
C ASP A 83 12.02 -30.70 90.19
N GLU A 84 13.30 -30.30 90.27
CA GLU A 84 13.82 -29.15 89.52
C GLU A 84 13.79 -29.40 88.01
N ILE A 85 14.19 -30.59 87.57
CA ILE A 85 14.10 -31.04 86.18
C ILE A 85 12.64 -31.07 85.71
N GLU A 86 11.72 -31.61 86.52
CA GLU A 86 10.29 -31.68 86.19
C GLU A 86 9.71 -30.28 85.96
N LYS A 87 10.02 -29.33 86.84
CA LYS A 87 9.57 -27.95 86.71
C LYS A 87 10.11 -27.30 85.43
N ARG A 88 11.42 -27.46 85.16
CA ARG A 88 12.05 -26.93 83.95
C ARG A 88 11.47 -27.55 82.67
N LEU A 89 11.13 -28.85 82.69
CA LEU A 89 10.48 -29.53 81.58
C LEU A 89 9.07 -29.01 81.34
N ALA A 90 8.28 -28.83 82.40
CA ALA A 90 6.92 -28.27 82.32
C ALA A 90 6.91 -26.82 81.81
N ASP A 91 7.89 -26.02 82.23
CA ASP A 91 8.06 -24.65 81.72
C ASP A 91 8.34 -24.68 80.20
N LEU A 92 9.19 -25.59 79.72
CA LEU A 92 9.49 -25.76 78.29
C LEU A 92 8.29 -26.28 77.48
N GLU A 93 7.51 -27.22 78.03
CA GLU A 93 6.26 -27.70 77.42
C GLU A 93 5.21 -26.57 77.28
N GLY A 94 5.23 -25.59 78.19
CA GLY A 94 4.35 -24.42 78.18
C GLY A 94 4.77 -23.30 77.21
N VAL A 95 6.02 -23.29 76.71
CA VAL A 95 6.49 -22.31 75.71
C VAL A 95 5.96 -22.71 74.33
N GLN A 96 4.71 -22.35 74.05
CA GLN A 96 4.21 -22.38 72.69
C GLN A 96 4.59 -21.08 71.95
N GLY A 97 5.42 -21.19 70.91
CA GLY A 97 5.69 -20.09 69.97
C GLY A 97 7.06 -19.41 70.14
N GLY A 98 8.14 -20.13 69.87
CA GLY A 98 9.49 -19.58 69.76
C GLY A 98 10.33 -20.30 68.70
N ASN A 99 11.51 -19.75 68.37
CA ASN A 99 12.48 -20.43 67.51
C ASN A 99 12.82 -21.81 68.13
N PRO A 100 12.50 -22.92 67.46
CA PRO A 100 12.71 -24.27 67.99
C PRO A 100 14.18 -24.54 68.34
N GLU A 101 15.11 -23.80 67.76
CA GLU A 101 16.55 -23.96 67.99
C GLU A 101 16.98 -23.63 69.42
N LYS A 102 16.40 -22.57 70.03
CA LYS A 102 16.72 -22.18 71.42
C LYS A 102 16.10 -23.13 72.44
N THR A 103 14.88 -23.60 72.19
CA THR A 103 14.20 -24.58 73.06
C THR A 103 14.83 -25.97 72.95
N MET A 104 15.39 -26.31 71.79
CA MET A 104 16.18 -27.53 71.60
C MET A 104 17.52 -27.49 72.35
N GLU A 105 18.19 -26.33 72.42
CA GLU A 105 19.45 -26.20 73.18
C GLU A 105 19.21 -26.40 74.68
N THR A 106 18.18 -25.75 75.23
CA THR A 106 17.81 -25.92 76.64
C THR A 106 17.28 -27.32 76.95
N LEU A 107 16.58 -27.98 76.02
CA LEU A 107 16.13 -29.36 76.19
C LEU A 107 17.30 -30.36 76.15
N LYS A 108 18.34 -30.13 75.32
CA LYS A 108 19.55 -30.98 75.30
C LYS A 108 20.29 -30.94 76.63
N GLU A 109 20.42 -29.76 77.23
CA GLU A 109 20.99 -29.62 78.58
C GLU A 109 20.16 -30.40 79.60
N LEU A 110 18.83 -30.29 79.52
CA LEU A 110 17.92 -31.00 80.42
C LEU A 110 17.96 -32.53 80.24
N ILE A 111 18.05 -33.02 78.99
CA ILE A 111 18.20 -34.45 78.69
C ILE A 111 19.51 -34.97 79.29
N ASN A 112 20.60 -34.21 79.15
CA ASN A 112 21.87 -34.57 79.79
C ASN A 112 21.78 -34.56 81.32
N ASP A 113 21.06 -33.60 81.92
CA ASP A 113 20.80 -33.56 83.37
C ASP A 113 19.99 -34.79 83.83
N ILE A 114 18.98 -35.22 83.06
CA ILE A 114 18.16 -36.41 83.28
C ILE A 114 19.01 -37.68 83.18
N ASP A 115 19.83 -37.81 82.13
CA ASP A 115 20.69 -38.98 81.92
C ASP A 115 21.77 -39.07 83.02
N ASN A 116 22.31 -37.95 83.48
CA ASN A 116 23.23 -37.92 84.62
C ASN A 116 22.59 -38.35 85.96
N GLN A 117 21.26 -38.26 86.09
CA GLN A 117 20.57 -38.81 87.26
C GLN A 117 20.55 -40.34 87.26
N GLU A 118 20.69 -41.02 86.11
CA GLU A 118 20.76 -42.49 86.04
C GLU A 118 21.93 -43.02 86.87
N GLY A 119 23.14 -42.50 86.63
CA GLY A 119 24.33 -42.89 87.39
C GLY A 119 24.24 -42.54 88.88
N SER A 120 23.53 -41.45 89.23
CA SER A 120 23.30 -41.06 90.63
C SER A 120 22.31 -42.01 91.33
N LEU A 121 21.26 -42.43 90.63
CA LEU A 121 20.27 -43.40 91.12
C LEU A 121 20.83 -44.82 91.19
N GLU A 122 21.70 -45.22 90.25
CA GLU A 122 22.45 -46.49 90.30
C GLU A 122 23.41 -46.54 91.48
N LEU A 123 24.12 -45.44 91.75
CA LEU A 123 24.98 -45.30 92.92
C LEU A 123 24.17 -45.37 94.22
N LEU A 124 23.01 -44.71 94.28
CA LEU A 124 22.08 -44.82 95.41
C LEU A 124 21.57 -46.25 95.59
N HIS A 125 21.24 -46.96 94.50
CA HIS A 125 20.83 -48.36 94.55
C HIS A 125 21.95 -49.27 95.05
N LEU A 126 23.19 -49.02 94.64
CA LEU A 126 24.37 -49.75 95.12
C LEU A 126 24.66 -49.49 96.61
N ILE A 127 24.62 -48.22 97.02
CA ILE A 127 24.78 -47.82 98.43
C ILE A 127 23.68 -48.44 99.28
N LEU A 128 22.43 -48.41 98.84
CA LEU A 128 21.30 -49.06 99.52
C LEU A 128 21.50 -50.58 99.62
N SER A 129 22.02 -51.21 98.56
CA SER A 129 22.33 -52.65 98.55
C SER A 129 23.45 -53.02 99.52
N ASP A 130 24.50 -52.20 99.62
CA ASP A 130 25.61 -52.39 100.55
C ASP A 130 25.21 -52.11 102.01
N LEU A 131 24.39 -51.09 102.24
CA LEU A 131 23.79 -50.78 103.55
C LEU A 131 22.83 -51.90 104.01
N SER A 132 22.05 -52.46 103.08
CA SER A 132 21.13 -53.57 103.35
C SER A 132 21.87 -54.88 103.67
N ARG A 133 23.06 -55.10 103.09
CA ARG A 133 23.92 -56.27 103.39
C ARG A 133 24.67 -56.18 104.71
N SER A 134 24.95 -54.96 105.17
CA SER A 134 25.72 -54.70 106.40
C SER A 134 24.84 -54.49 107.64
N SER A 135 23.52 -54.38 107.46
CA SER A 135 22.54 -54.24 108.54
C SER A 135 21.88 -55.58 108.89
N THR A 136 21.70 -55.87 110.18
CA THR A 136 20.72 -56.89 110.64
C THR A 136 19.31 -56.43 110.25
N PRO A 137 18.35 -57.33 109.94
CA PRO A 137 17.03 -56.94 109.45
C PRO A 137 16.32 -56.07 110.48
N MET A 138 16.35 -54.77 110.24
CA MET A 138 15.60 -53.74 110.92
C MET A 138 14.40 -53.45 110.01
N ASP A 139 13.22 -53.32 110.62
CA ASP A 139 11.92 -53.27 109.94
C ASP A 139 11.89 -52.36 108.69
N ASP A 140 11.20 -52.89 107.69
CA ASP A 140 11.01 -52.50 106.28
C ASP A 140 10.33 -51.12 106.06
N THR A 141 10.70 -50.11 106.84
CA THR A 141 10.09 -48.79 106.75
C THR A 141 10.96 -47.81 105.97
N GLY A 142 10.72 -47.74 104.65
CA GLY A 142 10.64 -46.45 103.96
C GLY A 142 11.78 -46.04 103.01
N CYS A 143 12.73 -46.91 102.67
CA CYS A 143 13.79 -46.61 101.69
C CYS A 143 13.51 -47.25 100.32
N ASP A 144 12.31 -47.03 99.77
CA ASP A 144 11.98 -47.47 98.41
C ASP A 144 12.44 -46.42 97.37
N LEU A 145 13.38 -46.80 96.51
CA LEU A 145 13.88 -45.97 95.40
C LEU A 145 12.97 -46.06 94.15
N PHE A 146 11.98 -46.95 94.14
CA PHE A 146 11.08 -47.16 93.00
C PHE A 146 10.28 -45.91 92.58
N PRO A 147 9.74 -45.07 93.49
CA PRO A 147 9.05 -43.84 93.10
C PRO A 147 9.97 -42.84 92.37
N LEU A 148 11.22 -42.72 92.83
CA LEU A 148 12.24 -41.88 92.19
C LEU A 148 12.61 -42.41 90.80
N TYR A 149 12.80 -43.73 90.67
CA TYR A 149 13.08 -44.37 89.38
C TYR A 149 11.91 -44.23 88.40
N LYS A 150 10.66 -44.33 88.89
CA LYS A 150 9.45 -44.13 88.08
C LYS A 150 9.35 -42.69 87.59
N LEU A 151 9.54 -41.70 88.47
CA LEU A 151 9.53 -40.29 88.12
C LEU A 151 10.63 -39.98 87.09
N TRP A 152 11.85 -40.47 87.32
CA TRP A 152 12.95 -40.32 86.36
C TRP A 152 12.61 -40.93 84.98
N LYS A 153 12.05 -42.15 84.93
CA LYS A 153 11.63 -42.76 83.66
C LYS A 153 10.52 -41.98 82.95
N GLU A 154 9.60 -41.40 83.69
CA GLU A 154 8.52 -40.57 83.15
C GLU A 154 9.04 -39.25 82.58
N LEU A 155 9.96 -38.59 83.29
CA LEU A 155 10.68 -37.40 82.82
C LEU A 155 11.54 -37.70 81.59
N GLN A 156 12.25 -38.84 81.58
CA GLN A 156 13.02 -39.31 80.42
C GLN A 156 12.11 -39.47 79.20
N LYS A 157 10.96 -40.14 79.36
CA LYS A 157 10.00 -40.32 78.25
C LYS A 157 9.44 -38.98 77.76
N ARG A 158 8.99 -38.10 78.65
CA ARG A 158 8.47 -36.77 78.29
C ARG A 158 9.52 -35.94 77.56
N ALA A 159 10.76 -35.94 78.03
CA ALA A 159 11.86 -35.24 77.37
C ALA A 159 12.17 -35.82 75.97
N THR A 160 12.12 -37.16 75.80
CA THR A 160 12.31 -37.78 74.48
C THR A 160 11.16 -37.50 73.51
N ASP A 161 9.92 -37.49 74.01
CA ASP A 161 8.73 -37.20 73.19
C ASP A 161 8.76 -35.71 72.76
N LEU A 162 9.12 -34.80 73.67
CA LEU A 162 9.29 -33.38 73.38
C LEU A 162 10.46 -33.13 72.41
N ASP A 163 11.59 -33.84 72.54
CA ASP A 163 12.73 -33.74 71.62
C ASP A 163 12.37 -34.20 70.21
N ALA A 164 11.61 -35.31 70.08
CA ALA A 164 11.12 -35.77 68.79
C ALA A 164 10.18 -34.75 68.13
N MET A 165 9.24 -34.17 68.90
CA MET A 165 8.33 -33.13 68.40
C MET A 165 9.07 -31.85 67.98
N LEU A 166 10.06 -31.40 68.77
CA LEU A 166 10.85 -30.21 68.44
C LEU A 166 11.76 -30.44 67.24
N LYS A 167 12.34 -31.63 67.07
CA LYS A 167 13.14 -32.00 65.88
C LYS A 167 12.30 -31.98 64.60
N GLU A 168 11.11 -32.55 64.63
CA GLU A 168 10.18 -32.52 63.50
C GLU A 168 9.75 -31.08 63.19
N GLY A 169 9.37 -30.30 64.21
CA GLY A 169 9.03 -28.88 64.06
C GLY A 169 10.18 -28.03 63.51
N ALA A 170 11.42 -28.28 63.94
CA ALA A 170 12.62 -27.62 63.42
C ALA A 170 12.87 -27.99 61.94
N SER A 171 12.66 -29.25 61.57
CA SER A 171 12.74 -29.70 60.17
C SER A 171 11.71 -28.98 59.30
N GLN A 172 10.45 -28.90 59.77
CA GLN A 172 9.38 -28.19 59.07
C GLN A 172 9.65 -26.69 58.95
N TRP A 173 10.16 -26.05 59.99
CA TRP A 173 10.62 -24.65 59.94
C TRP A 173 11.77 -24.45 58.95
N GLY A 174 12.71 -25.41 58.86
CA GLY A 174 13.79 -25.38 57.87
C GLY A 174 13.26 -25.42 56.44
N LEU A 175 12.36 -26.35 56.15
CA LEU A 175 11.70 -26.47 54.84
C LEU A 175 10.87 -25.22 54.49
N TYR A 176 10.11 -24.70 55.46
CA TYR A 176 9.34 -23.46 55.30
C TYR A 176 10.24 -22.28 54.96
N ASN A 177 11.29 -22.03 55.76
CA ASN A 177 12.19 -20.90 55.56
C ASN A 177 12.94 -21.00 54.23
N GLN A 178 13.34 -22.21 53.82
CA GLN A 178 13.95 -22.43 52.52
C GLN A 178 12.98 -22.10 51.38
N ALA A 179 11.78 -22.69 51.37
CA ALA A 179 10.78 -22.45 50.33
C ALA A 179 10.33 -20.98 50.27
N LEU A 180 10.16 -20.34 51.44
CA LEU A 180 9.81 -18.93 51.57
C LEU A 180 10.93 -18.02 51.03
N GLY A 181 12.18 -18.32 51.38
CA GLY A 181 13.35 -17.57 50.91
C GLY A 181 13.49 -17.65 49.39
N ASP A 182 13.38 -18.86 48.85
CA ASP A 182 13.47 -19.12 47.41
C ASP A 182 12.38 -18.39 46.63
N LEU A 183 11.13 -18.44 47.09
CA LEU A 183 10.01 -17.76 46.45
C LEU A 183 10.10 -16.24 46.57
N LYS A 184 10.46 -15.68 47.73
CA LYS A 184 10.62 -14.23 47.90
C LYS A 184 11.74 -13.68 47.03
N LEU A 185 12.87 -14.39 46.92
CA LEU A 185 13.98 -13.99 46.08
C LEU A 185 13.58 -14.01 44.60
N TRP A 186 12.95 -15.10 44.16
CA TRP A 186 12.44 -15.22 42.79
C TRP A 186 11.40 -14.14 42.48
N LEU A 187 10.41 -13.93 43.35
CA LEU A 187 9.35 -12.96 43.16
C LEU A 187 9.91 -11.54 42.97
N LYS A 188 10.88 -11.15 43.81
CA LYS A 188 11.57 -9.86 43.69
C LYS A 188 12.31 -9.72 42.34
N GLN A 189 12.93 -10.78 41.85
CA GLN A 189 13.62 -10.79 40.54
C GLN A 189 12.61 -10.75 39.38
N ALA A 190 11.51 -11.49 39.48
CA ALA A 190 10.45 -11.54 38.49
C ALA A 190 9.72 -10.20 38.36
N GLU A 191 9.38 -9.54 39.47
CA GLU A 191 8.79 -8.20 39.49
C GLU A 191 9.71 -7.17 38.82
N LYS A 192 11.01 -7.20 39.16
CA LYS A 192 12.00 -6.31 38.53
C LYS A 192 12.14 -6.54 37.03
N ARG A 193 12.13 -7.81 36.58
CA ARG A 193 12.13 -8.15 35.15
C ARG A 193 10.86 -7.64 34.48
N LEU A 194 9.70 -7.88 35.06
CA LEU A 194 8.43 -7.38 34.54
C LEU A 194 8.44 -5.86 34.38
N GLU A 195 8.92 -5.09 35.36
CA GLU A 195 9.03 -3.63 35.27
C GLU A 195 9.83 -3.17 34.04
N SER A 196 10.93 -3.87 33.70
CA SER A 196 11.71 -3.56 32.49
C SER A 196 10.97 -3.88 31.19
N GLU A 197 10.05 -4.84 31.22
CA GLU A 197 9.23 -5.27 30.08
C GLU A 197 7.93 -4.43 29.91
N MET A 198 7.61 -3.58 30.88
CA MET A 198 6.48 -2.63 30.80
C MET A 198 6.75 -1.40 29.94
N GLN A 199 7.99 -1.24 29.45
CA GLN A 199 8.34 -0.15 28.54
C GLN A 199 7.64 -0.29 27.18
N GLY A 200 7.53 0.83 26.45
CA GLY A 200 6.99 0.87 25.10
C GLY A 200 7.77 0.03 24.09
N CYS A 201 7.17 -0.26 22.95
CA CYS A 201 7.76 -1.10 21.90
C CYS A 201 7.80 -0.32 20.59
N ASP A 202 9.01 -0.05 20.08
CA ASP A 202 9.19 0.84 18.92
C ASP A 202 9.25 0.10 17.58
N SER A 203 9.22 -1.24 17.61
CA SER A 203 9.25 -2.09 16.42
C SER A 203 8.58 -3.44 16.65
N LEU A 204 8.31 -4.14 15.55
CA LEU A 204 7.81 -5.52 15.59
C LEU A 204 8.79 -6.46 16.31
N GLU A 205 10.08 -6.40 15.95
CA GLU A 205 11.12 -7.26 16.54
C GLU A 205 11.24 -7.05 18.06
N GLU A 206 11.19 -5.79 18.51
CA GLU A 206 11.21 -5.48 19.94
C GLU A 206 9.95 -6.00 20.63
N THR A 207 8.77 -5.82 20.03
CA THR A 207 7.49 -6.32 20.57
C THR A 207 7.53 -7.85 20.73
N GLU A 208 7.99 -8.58 19.70
CA GLU A 208 8.12 -10.04 19.73
C GLU A 208 9.11 -10.51 20.80
N LYS A 209 10.26 -9.82 20.92
CA LYS A 209 11.25 -10.10 21.96
C LYS A 209 10.68 -9.92 23.36
N ARG A 210 9.99 -8.81 23.62
CA ARG A 210 9.36 -8.53 24.92
C ARG A 210 8.25 -9.55 25.22
N ARG A 211 7.44 -9.92 24.22
CA ARG A 211 6.41 -10.97 24.36
C ARG A 211 7.02 -12.30 24.76
N ASN A 212 8.11 -12.70 24.11
CA ASN A 212 8.83 -13.95 24.43
C ASN A 212 9.43 -13.90 25.86
N ASN A 213 9.94 -12.75 26.29
CA ASN A 213 10.43 -12.57 27.67
C ASN A 213 9.30 -12.71 28.71
N ILE A 214 8.14 -12.11 28.47
CA ILE A 214 6.95 -12.25 29.33
C ILE A 214 6.47 -13.72 29.35
N GLN A 215 6.45 -14.38 28.19
CA GLN A 215 6.07 -15.80 28.10
C GLN A 215 7.05 -16.70 28.87
N SER A 216 8.35 -16.39 28.84
CA SER A 216 9.35 -17.08 29.65
C SER A 216 9.10 -16.89 31.15
N LEU A 217 8.76 -15.67 31.60
CA LEU A 217 8.38 -15.40 32.99
C LEU A 217 7.11 -16.15 33.42
N GLN A 218 6.11 -16.27 32.54
CA GLN A 218 4.91 -17.07 32.81
C GLN A 218 5.25 -18.56 32.97
N HIS A 219 6.21 -19.07 32.17
CA HIS A 219 6.70 -20.43 32.33
C HIS A 219 7.43 -20.62 33.66
N GLU A 220 8.37 -19.73 34.00
CA GLU A 220 9.09 -19.74 35.28
C GLU A 220 8.11 -19.72 36.48
N ARG A 221 7.04 -18.91 36.41
CA ARG A 221 5.98 -18.90 37.44
C ARG A 221 5.30 -20.26 37.58
N THR A 222 5.04 -20.94 36.47
CA THR A 222 4.43 -22.28 36.47
C THR A 222 5.36 -23.30 37.14
N GLU A 223 6.68 -23.17 36.95
CA GLU A 223 7.67 -24.00 37.63
C GLU A 223 7.74 -23.76 39.14
N LYS A 224 7.35 -22.58 39.63
CA LYS A 224 7.32 -22.25 41.07
C LYS A 224 6.04 -22.70 41.79
N GLU A 225 5.02 -23.12 41.06
CA GLU A 225 3.75 -23.60 41.61
C GLU A 225 3.92 -24.73 42.65
N PRO A 226 4.77 -25.76 42.46
CA PRO A 226 4.95 -26.81 43.47
C PRO A 226 5.55 -26.29 44.78
N VAL A 227 6.43 -25.28 44.73
CA VAL A 227 7.06 -24.68 45.92
C VAL A 227 6.00 -23.91 46.72
N LEU A 228 5.09 -23.23 46.03
CA LEU A 228 3.96 -22.54 46.65
C LEU A 228 2.98 -23.53 47.31
N GLN A 229 2.69 -24.65 46.64
CA GLN A 229 1.86 -25.73 47.21
C GLN A 229 2.49 -26.34 48.47
N GLU A 230 3.81 -26.49 48.50
CA GLU A 230 4.51 -26.98 49.68
C GLU A 230 4.45 -25.99 50.85
N LEU A 231 4.56 -24.68 50.60
CA LEU A 231 4.34 -23.67 51.65
C LEU A 231 2.93 -23.74 52.23
N PHE A 232 1.90 -23.87 51.39
CA PHE A 232 0.51 -24.02 51.86
C PHE A 232 0.30 -25.30 52.67
N ARG A 233 1.06 -26.36 52.38
CA ARG A 233 1.01 -27.62 53.12
C ARG A 233 1.68 -27.51 54.49
N ILE A 234 2.85 -26.86 54.59
CA ILE A 234 3.64 -26.76 55.84
C ILE A 234 3.09 -25.67 56.77
N ALA A 235 2.70 -24.51 56.24
CA ALA A 235 2.33 -23.33 57.04
C ALA A 235 1.29 -23.58 58.15
N PRO A 236 0.20 -24.37 57.94
CA PRO A 236 -0.78 -24.65 58.99
C PRO A 236 -0.25 -25.50 60.16
N GLN A 237 0.91 -26.13 60.01
CA GLN A 237 1.53 -27.01 61.02
C GLN A 237 2.50 -26.24 61.94
N LEU A 238 2.84 -24.99 61.58
CA LEU A 238 3.81 -24.17 62.30
C LEU A 238 3.13 -23.20 63.29
N HIS A 239 3.86 -22.83 64.35
CA HIS A 239 3.40 -21.90 65.38
C HIS A 239 4.42 -20.75 65.54
N PRO A 240 3.98 -19.48 65.72
CA PRO A 240 2.58 -19.02 65.78
C PRO A 240 1.90 -19.02 64.40
N MET A 241 0.75 -19.69 64.33
CA MET A 241 0.06 -20.04 63.08
C MET A 241 -0.47 -18.81 62.32
N ASP A 242 -0.97 -17.81 63.05
CA ASP A 242 -1.50 -16.57 62.50
C ASP A 242 -0.45 -15.76 61.73
N VAL A 243 0.76 -15.61 62.29
CA VAL A 243 1.86 -14.88 61.65
C VAL A 243 2.33 -15.59 60.37
N VAL A 244 2.51 -16.91 60.44
CA VAL A 244 2.96 -17.73 59.31
C VAL A 244 1.92 -17.74 58.19
N GLN A 245 0.63 -17.88 58.53
CA GLN A 245 -0.45 -17.85 57.55
C GLN A 245 -0.61 -16.48 56.88
N GLN A 246 -0.48 -15.39 57.66
CA GLN A 246 -0.50 -14.03 57.12
C GLN A 246 0.63 -13.84 56.08
N GLU A 247 1.85 -14.27 56.41
CA GLU A 247 3.00 -14.13 55.49
C GLU A 247 2.85 -14.92 54.19
N VAL A 248 2.29 -16.14 54.27
CA VAL A 248 1.99 -16.96 53.09
C VAL A 248 0.83 -16.36 52.28
N ALA A 249 -0.18 -15.79 52.94
CA ALA A 249 -1.28 -15.10 52.27
C ALA A 249 -0.81 -13.85 51.52
N ASP A 250 0.02 -13.02 52.14
CA ASP A 250 0.62 -11.83 51.52
C ASP A 250 1.48 -12.21 50.30
N LEU A 251 2.27 -13.28 50.42
CA LEU A 251 3.07 -13.81 49.30
C LEU A 251 2.17 -14.29 48.14
N HIS A 252 1.10 -15.01 48.47
CA HIS A 252 0.15 -15.50 47.47
C HIS A 252 -0.57 -14.37 46.74
N GLU A 253 -1.02 -13.33 47.46
CA GLU A 253 -1.63 -12.14 46.86
C GLU A 253 -0.66 -11.46 45.88
N ARG A 254 0.61 -11.36 46.27
CA ARG A 254 1.66 -10.75 45.45
C ARG A 254 1.97 -11.57 44.19
N ILE A 255 1.96 -12.91 44.28
CA ILE A 255 2.06 -13.81 43.12
C ILE A 255 0.83 -13.67 42.21
N ASN A 256 -0.39 -13.64 42.75
CA ASN A 256 -1.61 -13.43 41.96
C ASN A 256 -1.62 -12.07 41.26
N SER A 257 -1.10 -11.03 41.91
CA SER A 257 -0.90 -9.71 41.30
C SER A 257 0.10 -9.76 40.15
N LEU A 258 1.20 -10.50 40.32
CA LEU A 258 2.18 -10.73 39.24
C LEU A 258 1.53 -11.46 38.06
N ASP A 259 0.75 -12.52 38.30
CA ASP A 259 0.06 -13.28 37.26
C ASP A 259 -0.91 -12.43 36.45
N ALA A 260 -1.72 -11.62 37.13
CA ALA A 260 -2.65 -10.70 36.48
C ALA A 260 -1.90 -9.69 35.59
N LYS A 261 -0.78 -9.15 36.07
CA LYS A 261 0.05 -8.22 35.29
C LYS A 261 0.76 -8.90 34.12
N LEU A 262 1.30 -10.11 34.30
CA LEU A 262 1.92 -10.89 33.23
C LEU A 262 0.91 -11.23 32.13
N ALA A 263 -0.28 -11.69 32.50
CA ALA A 263 -1.35 -11.98 31.54
C ALA A 263 -1.83 -10.73 30.81
N GLY A 264 -2.07 -9.62 31.54
CA GLY A 264 -2.46 -8.35 30.95
C GLY A 264 -1.42 -7.80 29.97
N ARG A 265 -0.14 -7.83 30.36
CA ARG A 265 0.96 -7.37 29.50
C ARG A 265 1.16 -8.28 28.29
N HIS A 266 1.03 -9.60 28.45
CA HIS A 266 1.13 -10.55 27.34
C HIS A 266 0.06 -10.26 26.28
N ASN A 267 -1.21 -10.10 26.68
CA ASN A 267 -2.30 -9.80 25.76
C ASN A 267 -2.08 -8.46 25.05
N GLN A 268 -1.67 -7.42 25.78
CA GLN A 268 -1.32 -6.13 25.19
C GLN A 268 -0.21 -6.26 24.14
N LEU A 269 0.84 -7.04 24.42
CA LEU A 269 1.94 -7.27 23.48
C LEU A 269 1.47 -8.03 22.22
N VAL A 270 0.55 -8.99 22.37
CA VAL A 270 -0.06 -9.70 21.22
C VAL A 270 -0.86 -8.74 20.34
N ASP A 271 -1.66 -7.84 20.94
CA ASP A 271 -2.44 -6.84 20.21
C ASP A 271 -1.52 -5.85 19.47
N VAL A 272 -0.47 -5.37 20.14
CA VAL A 272 0.54 -4.47 19.57
C VAL A 272 1.33 -5.17 18.44
N GLU A 273 1.70 -6.44 18.61
CA GLU A 273 2.37 -7.24 17.59
C GLU A 273 1.50 -7.39 16.33
N SER A 274 0.22 -7.68 16.51
CA SER A 274 -0.72 -7.78 15.38
C SER A 274 -0.88 -6.45 14.64
N SER A 275 -0.90 -5.34 15.39
CA SER A 275 -0.97 -3.98 14.84
C SER A 275 0.30 -3.62 14.06
N TRP A 276 1.47 -3.98 14.57
CA TRP A 276 2.75 -3.79 13.87
C TRP A 276 2.82 -4.60 12.57
N LYS A 277 2.40 -5.87 12.61
CA LYS A 277 2.36 -6.74 11.42
C LYS A 277 1.48 -6.15 10.33
N ARG A 278 0.29 -5.68 10.70
CA ARG A 278 -0.63 -5.02 9.76
C ARG A 278 -0.03 -3.74 9.18
N TYR A 279 0.49 -2.86 10.03
CA TYR A 279 1.12 -1.60 9.59
C TYR A 279 2.30 -1.83 8.65
N GLN A 280 3.13 -2.84 8.92
CA GLN A 280 4.28 -3.16 8.08
C GLN A 280 3.84 -3.69 6.72
N ILE A 281 2.89 -4.62 6.66
CA ILE A 281 2.35 -5.16 5.40
C ILE A 281 1.70 -4.05 4.58
N ASP A 282 0.74 -3.34 5.17
CA ASP A 282 0.00 -2.26 4.48
C ASP A 282 0.97 -1.14 4.03
N GLY A 283 1.99 -0.84 4.85
CA GLY A 283 2.99 0.18 4.58
C GLY A 283 3.95 -0.19 3.45
N ASP A 284 4.38 -1.45 3.40
CA ASP A 284 5.23 -1.98 2.33
C ASP A 284 4.45 -2.04 1.01
N ASP A 285 3.21 -2.52 1.03
CA ASP A 285 2.31 -2.55 -0.13
C ASP A 285 2.06 -1.15 -0.68
N PHE A 286 1.79 -0.18 0.20
CA PHE A 286 1.61 1.22 -0.21
C PHE A 286 2.89 1.81 -0.82
N ASN A 287 4.05 1.53 -0.24
CA ASN A 287 5.34 2.00 -0.75
C ASN A 287 5.68 1.43 -2.13
N VAL A 288 5.41 0.14 -2.35
CA VAL A 288 5.58 -0.52 -3.65
C VAL A 288 4.63 0.08 -4.68
N TRP A 289 3.36 0.24 -4.34
CA TRP A 289 2.39 0.90 -5.21
C TRP A 289 2.82 2.32 -5.57
N LEU A 290 3.18 3.12 -4.57
CA LEU A 290 3.56 4.53 -4.76
C LEU A 290 4.77 4.66 -5.68
N LYS A 291 5.79 3.80 -5.48
CA LYS A 291 6.97 3.78 -6.35
C LYS A 291 6.61 3.41 -7.79
N ASN A 292 5.75 2.42 -8.00
CA ASN A 292 5.34 2.02 -9.34
C ASN A 292 4.62 3.15 -10.08
N GLU A 293 3.75 3.91 -9.40
CA GLU A 293 3.06 5.04 -10.01
C GLU A 293 3.95 6.26 -10.22
N GLU A 294 4.90 6.53 -9.32
CA GLU A 294 5.95 7.53 -9.53
C GLU A 294 6.79 7.19 -10.78
N ASP A 295 7.24 5.94 -10.91
CA ASP A 295 8.00 5.46 -12.08
C ASP A 295 7.15 5.49 -13.36
N HIS A 296 5.84 5.21 -13.27
CA HIS A 296 4.92 5.27 -14.40
C HIS A 296 4.77 6.71 -14.89
N LEU A 297 4.53 7.66 -13.98
CA LEU A 297 4.43 9.08 -14.32
C LEU A 297 5.74 9.62 -14.89
N ASP A 298 6.88 9.29 -14.29
CA ASP A 298 8.19 9.76 -14.78
C ASP A 298 8.49 9.21 -16.19
N LYS A 299 8.05 7.99 -16.51
CA LYS A 299 8.11 7.43 -17.88
C LYS A 299 7.21 8.19 -18.84
N LEU A 300 5.94 8.44 -18.48
CA LEU A 300 4.99 9.19 -19.31
C LEU A 300 5.51 10.59 -19.63
N VAL A 301 6.05 11.29 -18.63
CA VAL A 301 6.67 12.60 -18.79
C VAL A 301 7.86 12.53 -19.75
N SER A 302 8.72 11.50 -19.61
CA SER A 302 9.92 11.34 -20.43
C SER A 302 9.64 10.92 -21.88
N SER A 303 8.55 10.17 -22.13
CA SER A 303 8.15 9.72 -23.46
C SER A 303 7.22 10.70 -24.19
N SER A 304 6.86 11.82 -23.56
CA SER A 304 5.88 12.76 -24.09
C SER A 304 6.35 13.40 -25.40
N GLY A 305 5.62 13.17 -26.49
CA GLY A 305 5.83 13.83 -27.78
C GLY A 305 5.02 15.11 -27.92
N SER A 306 5.39 15.99 -28.86
CA SER A 306 4.68 17.29 -29.05
C SER A 306 3.41 17.21 -29.88
N GLY A 307 3.10 16.07 -30.51
CA GLY A 307 1.94 15.92 -31.40
C GLY A 307 0.62 15.73 -30.64
N THR A 308 -0.48 16.18 -31.23
CA THR A 308 -1.84 16.12 -30.65
C THR A 308 -2.24 14.71 -30.23
N GLU A 309 -1.94 13.69 -31.04
CA GLU A 309 -2.24 12.29 -30.71
C GLU A 309 -1.41 11.78 -29.52
N SER A 310 -0.15 12.21 -29.40
CA SER A 310 0.66 11.88 -28.20
C SER A 310 0.09 12.56 -26.96
N GLN A 311 -0.38 13.80 -27.07
CA GLN A 311 -1.04 14.50 -25.96
C GLN A 311 -2.33 13.79 -25.56
N ARG A 312 -3.12 13.34 -26.52
CA ARG A 312 -4.33 12.55 -26.25
C ARG A 312 -4.03 11.28 -25.46
N GLN A 313 -3.02 10.50 -25.87
CA GLN A 313 -2.62 9.28 -25.17
C GLN A 313 -2.10 9.57 -23.76
N ASN A 314 -1.25 10.59 -23.61
CA ASN A 314 -0.74 11.01 -22.30
C ASN A 314 -1.86 11.36 -21.33
N LEU A 315 -2.93 12.00 -21.80
CA LEU A 315 -4.05 12.41 -20.99
C LEU A 315 -4.98 11.26 -20.61
N GLU A 316 -5.15 10.30 -21.51
CA GLU A 316 -5.87 9.07 -21.19
C GLU A 316 -5.15 8.27 -20.11
N GLU A 317 -3.83 8.14 -20.19
CA GLU A 317 -3.03 7.50 -19.14
C GLU A 317 -3.05 8.32 -17.84
N LEU A 318 -2.87 9.65 -17.91
CA LEU A 318 -2.92 10.51 -16.74
C LEU A 318 -4.25 10.41 -15.99
N LYS A 319 -5.36 10.27 -16.72
CA LYS A 319 -6.69 10.01 -16.14
C LYS A 319 -6.73 8.68 -15.39
N LYS A 320 -6.21 7.61 -15.97
CA LYS A 320 -6.13 6.29 -15.30
C LYS A 320 -5.29 6.39 -14.02
N LEU A 321 -4.12 7.03 -14.07
CA LEU A 321 -3.32 7.28 -12.88
C LEU A 321 -4.10 8.09 -11.83
N GLN A 322 -4.85 9.11 -12.25
CA GLN A 322 -5.60 9.96 -11.33
C GLN A 322 -6.71 9.19 -10.61
N ASP A 323 -7.45 8.35 -11.33
CA ASP A 323 -8.50 7.52 -10.77
C ASP A 323 -7.91 6.57 -9.71
N VAL A 324 -6.86 5.81 -10.07
CA VAL A 324 -6.16 4.89 -9.15
C VAL A 324 -5.55 5.62 -7.93
N THR A 325 -4.95 6.79 -8.15
CA THR A 325 -4.36 7.58 -7.06
C THR A 325 -5.42 8.08 -6.10
N SER A 326 -6.59 8.49 -6.61
CA SER A 326 -7.69 8.97 -5.78
C SER A 326 -8.27 7.88 -4.87
N GLU A 327 -8.34 6.63 -5.36
CA GLU A 327 -8.79 5.47 -4.57
C GLU A 327 -7.84 5.16 -3.40
N LYS A 328 -6.53 5.37 -3.61
CA LYS A 328 -5.48 5.09 -2.63
C LYS A 328 -5.35 6.12 -1.51
N ARG A 329 -6.10 7.23 -1.57
CA ARG A 329 -6.19 8.21 -0.48
C ARG A 329 -6.63 7.56 0.84
N SER A 330 -7.68 6.73 0.79
CA SER A 330 -8.21 6.05 1.98
C SER A 330 -7.18 5.12 2.63
N ALA A 331 -6.41 4.39 1.83
CA ALA A 331 -5.35 3.50 2.33
C ALA A 331 -4.24 4.28 3.05
N LEU A 332 -3.89 5.49 2.59
CA LEU A 332 -2.95 6.37 3.28
C LEU A 332 -3.52 6.85 4.63
N GLU A 333 -4.78 7.24 4.68
CA GLU A 333 -5.47 7.66 5.90
C GLU A 333 -5.55 6.52 6.92
N ASP A 334 -5.88 5.30 6.47
CA ASP A 334 -5.87 4.10 7.31
C ASP A 334 -4.48 3.80 7.88
N LEU A 335 -3.42 3.94 7.08
CA LEU A 335 -2.04 3.77 7.54
C LEU A 335 -1.64 4.78 8.60
N ILE A 336 -2.07 6.04 8.45
CA ILE A 336 -1.86 7.08 9.46
C ILE A 336 -2.60 6.71 10.75
N GLY A 337 -3.86 6.28 10.66
CA GLY A 337 -4.64 5.84 11.82
C GLY A 337 -4.02 4.62 12.51
N GLN A 338 -3.46 3.66 11.77
CA GLN A 338 -2.71 2.53 12.32
C GLN A 338 -1.46 3.00 13.08
N ALA A 339 -0.69 3.95 12.52
CA ALA A 339 0.49 4.51 13.18
C ALA A 339 0.14 5.30 14.45
N GLU A 340 -0.96 6.05 14.46
CA GLU A 340 -1.46 6.75 15.66
C GLU A 340 -1.84 5.77 16.78
N CYS A 341 -2.54 4.67 16.43
CA CYS A 341 -2.88 3.62 17.39
C CYS A 341 -1.63 2.94 17.97
N LEU A 342 -0.65 2.61 17.11
CA LEU A 342 0.64 2.07 17.52
C LEU A 342 1.42 3.05 18.40
N GLY A 343 1.36 4.34 18.09
CA GLY A 343 2.02 5.41 18.82
C GLY A 343 1.70 5.48 20.31
N LEU A 344 0.52 4.99 20.72
CA LEU A 344 0.13 4.88 22.15
C LEU A 344 0.96 3.86 22.93
N SER A 345 1.57 2.89 22.24
CA SER A 345 2.37 1.82 22.83
C SER A 345 3.87 1.98 22.60
N CYS A 346 4.29 3.02 21.87
CA CYS A 346 5.69 3.32 21.58
C CYS A 346 6.32 4.23 22.64
N THR A 347 7.65 4.27 22.66
CA THR A 347 8.39 5.33 23.35
C THR A 347 8.24 6.66 22.59
N PRO A 348 8.58 7.81 23.21
CA PRO A 348 8.59 9.09 22.51
C PRO A 348 9.47 9.10 21.25
N THR A 349 10.55 8.32 21.25
CA THR A 349 11.44 8.19 20.08
C THR A 349 10.81 7.34 18.98
N GLY A 350 10.18 6.22 19.31
CA GLY A 350 9.45 5.41 18.33
C GLY A 350 8.25 6.15 17.74
N LEU A 351 7.55 6.95 18.54
CA LEU A 351 6.46 7.81 18.07
C LEU A 351 6.96 8.82 17.02
N ASP A 352 8.08 9.50 17.28
CA ASP A 352 8.70 10.43 16.32
C ASP A 352 9.10 9.73 15.02
N GLN A 353 9.62 8.49 15.10
CA GLN A 353 9.94 7.69 13.91
C GLN A 353 8.70 7.31 13.11
N LEU A 354 7.63 6.84 13.77
CA LEU A 354 6.35 6.53 13.12
C LEU A 354 5.75 7.76 12.44
N GLN A 355 5.75 8.91 13.11
CA GLN A 355 5.26 10.17 12.56
C GLN A 355 6.08 10.61 11.34
N LYS A 356 7.42 10.51 11.40
CA LYS A 356 8.29 10.79 10.25
C LYS A 356 8.00 9.87 9.07
N SER A 357 7.82 8.57 9.31
CA SER A 357 7.47 7.62 8.25
C SER A 357 6.12 7.95 7.61
N CYS A 358 5.12 8.33 8.40
CA CYS A 358 3.82 8.77 7.88
C CYS A 358 3.93 10.06 7.06
N MET A 359 4.66 11.05 7.57
CA MET A 359 4.93 12.31 6.85
C MET A 359 5.68 12.09 5.54
N GLU A 360 6.64 11.16 5.50
CA GLU A 360 7.37 10.81 4.28
C GLU A 360 6.44 10.21 3.22
N ARG A 361 5.61 9.21 3.60
CA ARG A 361 4.65 8.60 2.67
C ARG A 361 3.61 9.61 2.18
N GLN A 362 3.10 10.44 3.08
CA GLN A 362 2.17 11.51 2.73
C GLN A 362 2.82 12.52 1.79
N GLY A 363 4.04 12.96 2.07
CA GLY A 363 4.79 13.90 1.23
C GLY A 363 5.06 13.34 -0.17
N ARG A 364 5.38 12.06 -0.30
CA ARG A 364 5.55 11.40 -1.62
C ARG A 364 4.23 11.31 -2.38
N TYR A 365 3.13 10.94 -1.71
CA TYR A 365 1.79 10.92 -2.29
C TYR A 365 1.35 12.32 -2.78
N ASP A 366 1.56 13.36 -1.98
CA ASP A 366 1.25 14.75 -2.35
C ASP A 366 2.13 15.22 -3.50
N ASN A 367 3.41 14.83 -3.53
CA ASN A 367 4.32 15.12 -4.63
C ASN A 367 3.89 14.43 -5.94
N LEU A 368 3.41 13.19 -5.87
CA LEU A 368 2.83 12.50 -7.03
C LEU A 368 1.63 13.28 -7.58
N LEU A 369 0.68 13.68 -6.72
CA LEU A 369 -0.47 14.50 -7.13
C LEU A 369 -0.03 15.84 -7.75
N HIS A 370 1.00 16.47 -7.19
CA HIS A 370 1.54 17.71 -7.72
C HIS A 370 2.15 17.52 -9.11
N LYS A 371 3.03 16.52 -9.28
CA LYS A 371 3.63 16.16 -10.58
C LYS A 371 2.55 15.85 -11.63
N MET A 372 1.48 15.14 -11.27
CA MET A 372 0.37 14.85 -12.17
C MET A 372 -0.32 16.13 -12.65
N LYS A 373 -0.57 17.07 -11.74
CA LYS A 373 -1.16 18.37 -12.07
C LYS A 373 -0.23 19.21 -12.96
N ASP A 374 1.07 19.18 -12.71
CA ASP A 374 2.05 19.88 -13.54
C ASP A 374 2.13 19.27 -14.94
N PHE A 375 2.07 17.94 -15.04
CA PHE A 375 2.04 17.25 -16.34
C PHE A 375 0.75 17.55 -17.12
N LEU A 376 -0.41 17.61 -16.45
CA LEU A 376 -1.66 18.08 -17.04
C LEU A 376 -1.51 19.50 -17.64
N HIS A 377 -0.87 20.40 -16.89
CA HIS A 377 -0.63 21.77 -17.36
C HIS A 377 0.34 21.82 -18.56
N GLN A 378 1.34 20.95 -18.59
CA GLN A 378 2.22 20.80 -19.76
C GLN A 378 1.44 20.34 -20.99
N CYS A 379 0.55 19.36 -20.85
CA CYS A 379 -0.32 18.89 -21.94
C CYS A 379 -1.24 20.02 -22.45
N LEU A 380 -1.83 20.80 -21.54
CA LEU A 380 -2.65 21.96 -21.89
C LEU A 380 -1.86 23.01 -22.68
N ASN A 381 -0.63 23.30 -22.26
CA ASN A 381 0.23 24.27 -22.94
C ASN A 381 0.67 23.78 -24.33
N ALA A 382 0.87 22.46 -24.49
CA ALA A 382 1.13 21.86 -25.79
C ALA A 382 -0.08 22.01 -26.74
N LEU A 383 -1.30 21.71 -26.27
CA LEU A 383 -2.52 21.86 -27.08
C LEU A 383 -2.78 23.33 -27.46
N ASN A 384 -2.58 24.27 -26.53
CA ASN A 384 -2.67 25.70 -26.83
C ASN A 384 -1.67 26.12 -27.92
N ARG A 385 -0.47 25.54 -27.92
CA ARG A 385 0.52 25.78 -28.99
C ARG A 385 0.01 25.22 -30.32
N SER A 386 -0.55 24.01 -30.35
CA SER A 386 -1.14 23.42 -31.55
C SER A 386 -2.29 24.25 -32.11
N LEU A 387 -3.18 24.79 -31.26
CA LEU A 387 -4.25 25.70 -31.70
C LEU A 387 -3.69 26.98 -32.34
N ARG A 388 -2.64 27.59 -31.75
CA ARG A 388 -1.99 28.76 -32.35
C ARG A 388 -1.33 28.43 -33.69
N GLU A 389 -0.68 27.26 -33.81
CA GLU A 389 -0.09 26.83 -35.07
C GLU A 389 -1.16 26.63 -36.16
N ILE A 390 -2.34 26.10 -35.81
CA ILE A 390 -3.50 26.00 -36.70
C ILE A 390 -4.00 27.39 -37.08
N GLU A 391 -4.16 28.30 -36.12
CA GLU A 391 -4.57 29.69 -36.35
C GLU A 391 -3.62 30.42 -37.31
N GLU A 392 -2.31 30.32 -37.09
CA GLU A 392 -1.31 30.91 -37.96
C GLU A 392 -1.31 30.29 -39.37
N ARG A 393 -1.51 28.97 -39.50
CA ARG A 393 -1.67 28.31 -40.81
C ARG A 393 -2.94 28.79 -41.51
N GLN A 394 -4.04 28.94 -40.78
CA GLN A 394 -5.33 29.43 -41.29
C GLN A 394 -5.22 30.88 -41.79
N ILE A 395 -4.53 31.76 -41.05
CA ILE A 395 -4.25 33.14 -41.50
C ILE A 395 -3.36 33.13 -42.74
N ARG A 396 -2.27 32.35 -42.76
CA ARG A 396 -1.39 32.24 -43.94
C ARG A 396 -2.13 31.78 -45.19
N LEU A 397 -3.03 30.80 -45.07
CA LEU A 397 -3.83 30.32 -46.21
C LEU A 397 -4.78 31.42 -46.72
N ALA A 398 -5.40 32.19 -45.82
CA ALA A 398 -6.24 33.32 -46.22
C ALA A 398 -5.44 34.41 -46.94
N ASP A 399 -4.22 34.71 -46.46
CA ASP A 399 -3.35 35.75 -47.03
C ASP A 399 -2.74 35.35 -48.37
N LEU A 400 -2.36 34.08 -48.56
CA LEU A 400 -1.56 33.63 -49.71
C LEU A 400 -2.23 33.86 -51.06
N PHE A 401 -3.55 34.03 -51.06
CA PHE A 401 -4.34 33.96 -52.26
C PHE A 401 -5.12 35.22 -52.63
N SER A 402 -5.26 36.19 -51.71
CA SER A 402 -6.23 37.30 -51.84
C SER A 402 -7.42 36.86 -52.70
N LEU A 403 -8.19 35.90 -52.19
CA LEU A 403 -9.02 34.94 -52.97
C LEU A 403 -9.93 35.58 -54.04
N SER A 404 -10.16 36.89 -53.99
CA SER A 404 -10.96 37.67 -54.92
C SER A 404 -10.43 37.80 -56.37
N ASP A 405 -9.16 37.48 -56.69
CA ASP A 405 -8.63 37.74 -58.04
C ASP A 405 -8.89 36.62 -59.07
N VAL A 406 -10.01 36.74 -59.78
CA VAL A 406 -10.45 35.84 -60.87
C VAL A 406 -10.01 36.28 -62.27
N THR A 407 -9.11 37.26 -62.38
CA THR A 407 -8.68 37.85 -63.66
C THR A 407 -7.46 37.15 -64.26
N GLY A 408 -7.21 37.36 -65.56
CA GLY A 408 -6.09 36.76 -66.29
C GLY A 408 -6.48 36.19 -67.65
N ASP A 409 -5.47 35.72 -68.39
CA ASP A 409 -5.63 34.85 -69.55
C ASP A 409 -5.99 33.42 -69.12
N LYS A 410 -6.22 32.54 -70.10
CA LYS A 410 -6.61 31.14 -69.85
C LYS A 410 -5.61 30.41 -68.94
N ASP A 411 -4.31 30.51 -69.25
CA ASP A 411 -3.26 29.83 -68.50
C ASP A 411 -3.18 30.36 -67.06
N ALA A 412 -3.31 31.67 -66.85
CA ALA A 412 -3.36 32.25 -65.51
C ALA A 412 -4.59 31.78 -64.72
N CYS A 413 -5.78 31.74 -65.34
CA CYS A 413 -6.99 31.22 -64.70
C CYS A 413 -6.86 29.74 -64.32
N GLU A 414 -6.28 28.90 -65.19
CA GLU A 414 -6.03 27.48 -64.91
C GLU A 414 -5.00 27.27 -63.79
N GLN A 415 -3.92 28.07 -63.75
CA GLN A 415 -2.93 28.04 -62.67
C GLN A 415 -3.55 28.44 -61.33
N LYS A 416 -4.37 29.49 -61.31
CA LYS A 416 -5.11 29.92 -60.12
C LYS A 416 -6.09 28.84 -59.64
N LEU A 417 -6.82 28.20 -60.56
CA LEU A 417 -7.74 27.10 -60.24
C LEU A 417 -7.02 25.92 -59.56
N LYS A 418 -5.84 25.55 -60.09
CA LYS A 418 -5.01 24.52 -59.47
C LYS A 418 -4.57 24.91 -58.06
N ALA A 419 -4.12 26.15 -57.88
CA ALA A 419 -3.64 26.58 -56.58
C ALA A 419 -4.81 26.77 -55.57
N VAL A 420 -6.04 27.06 -56.01
CA VAL A 420 -7.27 26.97 -55.16
C VAL A 420 -7.50 25.53 -54.68
N GLN A 421 -7.36 24.53 -55.56
CA GLN A 421 -7.47 23.13 -55.18
C GLN A 421 -6.39 22.73 -54.16
N ASP A 422 -5.15 23.20 -54.33
CA ASP A 422 -4.07 22.96 -53.36
C ASP A 422 -4.44 23.57 -51.98
N VAL A 423 -5.01 24.78 -51.95
CA VAL A 423 -5.50 25.42 -50.71
C VAL A 423 -6.67 24.65 -50.08
N GLU A 424 -7.61 24.13 -50.87
CA GLU A 424 -8.69 23.28 -50.37
C GLU A 424 -8.14 22.04 -49.65
N THR A 425 -7.14 21.37 -50.22
CA THR A 425 -6.54 20.19 -49.58
C THR A 425 -5.85 20.52 -48.26
N GLU A 426 -5.17 21.66 -48.16
CA GLU A 426 -4.55 22.11 -46.90
C GLU A 426 -5.58 22.56 -45.85
N LYS A 427 -6.66 23.21 -46.28
CA LYS A 427 -7.80 23.56 -45.40
C LYS A 427 -8.44 22.30 -44.81
N ASP A 428 -8.63 21.24 -45.60
CA ASP A 428 -9.21 19.99 -45.09
C ASP A 428 -8.31 19.33 -44.04
N LYS A 429 -6.98 19.36 -44.24
CA LYS A 429 -6.01 18.93 -43.22
C LYS A 429 -6.10 19.78 -41.95
N LEU A 430 -6.26 21.10 -42.07
CA LEU A 430 -6.45 21.97 -40.90
C LEU A 430 -7.75 21.65 -40.13
N LYS A 431 -8.84 21.32 -40.83
CA LYS A 431 -10.09 20.88 -40.19
C LYS A 431 -9.90 19.57 -39.43
N GLU A 432 -9.15 18.63 -40.00
CA GLU A 432 -8.79 17.36 -39.33
C GLU A 432 -7.92 17.61 -38.09
N ASP A 433 -6.85 18.41 -38.22
CA ASP A 433 -5.96 18.79 -37.13
C ASP A 433 -6.73 19.48 -35.98
N LEU A 434 -7.64 20.41 -36.31
CA LEU A 434 -8.49 21.09 -35.33
C LEU A 434 -9.41 20.11 -34.60
N SER A 435 -10.05 19.20 -35.33
CA SER A 435 -10.92 18.17 -34.73
C SER A 435 -10.17 17.25 -33.78
N ALA A 436 -8.92 16.88 -34.10
CA ALA A 436 -8.06 16.09 -33.23
C ALA A 436 -7.73 16.84 -31.92
N VAL A 437 -7.45 18.15 -32.00
CA VAL A 437 -7.22 18.98 -30.83
C VAL A 437 -8.48 19.09 -29.97
N GLU A 438 -9.64 19.35 -30.57
CA GLU A 438 -10.93 19.44 -29.87
C GLU A 438 -11.32 18.13 -29.18
N ALA A 439 -11.08 16.99 -29.82
CA ALA A 439 -11.29 15.68 -29.22
C ALA A 439 -10.45 15.51 -27.95
N THR A 440 -9.20 15.97 -27.98
CA THR A 440 -8.28 15.94 -26.84
C THR A 440 -8.74 16.90 -25.73
N VAL A 441 -9.14 18.13 -26.08
CA VAL A 441 -9.69 19.11 -25.12
C VAL A 441 -10.96 18.59 -24.44
N ARG A 442 -11.83 17.87 -25.17
CA ARG A 442 -13.03 17.26 -24.59
C ARG A 442 -12.71 16.21 -23.52
N GLN A 443 -11.62 15.46 -23.67
CA GLN A 443 -11.15 14.51 -22.64
C GLN A 443 -10.59 15.22 -21.41
N LEU A 444 -10.03 16.43 -21.58
CA LEU A 444 -9.51 17.27 -20.49
C LEU A 444 -10.57 17.99 -19.68
N MET A 445 -11.75 18.21 -20.26
CA MET A 445 -12.83 18.98 -19.65
C MET A 445 -13.15 18.63 -18.19
N PRO A 446 -13.16 17.34 -17.75
CA PRO A 446 -13.44 16.99 -16.36
C PRO A 446 -12.38 17.46 -15.35
N PHE A 447 -11.17 17.80 -15.81
CA PHE A 447 -9.99 18.07 -14.98
C PHE A 447 -9.58 19.54 -14.96
N LEU A 448 -10.26 20.37 -15.74
CA LEU A 448 -9.88 21.77 -15.92
C LEU A 448 -10.92 22.72 -15.31
N PRO A 449 -10.49 23.89 -14.81
CA PRO A 449 -11.40 24.97 -14.49
C PRO A 449 -12.24 25.33 -15.72
N SER A 450 -13.53 25.58 -15.49
CA SER A 450 -14.49 25.91 -16.56
C SER A 450 -14.04 27.08 -17.44
N GLU A 451 -13.28 28.04 -16.90
CA GLU A 451 -12.75 29.18 -17.66
C GLU A 451 -11.69 28.78 -18.70
N VAL A 452 -10.84 27.80 -18.37
CA VAL A 452 -9.82 27.29 -19.30
C VAL A 452 -10.49 26.54 -20.45
N VAL A 453 -11.47 25.69 -20.13
CA VAL A 453 -12.27 24.97 -21.12
C VAL A 453 -13.00 25.95 -22.03
N ARG A 454 -13.64 26.97 -21.46
CA ARG A 454 -14.36 28.00 -22.21
C ARG A 454 -13.43 28.75 -23.17
N THR A 455 -12.21 29.06 -22.74
CA THR A 455 -11.24 29.76 -23.59
C THR A 455 -10.84 28.91 -24.79
N LEU A 456 -10.52 27.63 -24.57
CA LEU A 456 -10.16 26.69 -25.64
C LEU A 456 -11.33 26.45 -26.60
N ASP A 457 -12.55 26.32 -26.08
CA ASP A 457 -13.76 26.13 -26.87
C ASP A 457 -14.08 27.36 -27.75
N VAL A 458 -13.94 28.57 -27.20
CA VAL A 458 -14.10 29.82 -27.97
C VAL A 458 -13.04 29.94 -29.07
N GLN A 459 -11.78 29.55 -28.80
CA GLN A 459 -10.73 29.53 -29.81
C GLN A 459 -11.05 28.54 -30.93
N GLY A 460 -11.46 27.31 -30.60
CA GLY A 460 -11.89 26.31 -31.57
C GLY A 460 -13.07 26.79 -32.43
N GLN A 461 -14.10 27.37 -31.81
CA GLN A 461 -15.26 27.92 -32.53
C GLN A 461 -14.89 29.08 -33.47
N THR A 462 -13.95 29.94 -33.05
CA THR A 462 -13.45 31.04 -33.89
C THR A 462 -12.72 30.49 -35.12
N LEU A 463 -11.86 29.48 -34.93
CA LEU A 463 -11.16 28.81 -36.03
C LEU A 463 -12.13 28.11 -36.99
N HIS A 464 -13.16 27.41 -36.48
CA HIS A 464 -14.21 26.83 -37.32
C HIS A 464 -14.91 27.89 -38.16
N THR A 465 -15.33 28.99 -37.55
CA THR A 465 -16.01 30.09 -38.25
C THR A 465 -15.13 30.66 -39.36
N ASN A 466 -13.85 30.89 -39.09
CA ASN A 466 -12.91 31.40 -40.08
C ASN A 466 -12.64 30.39 -41.21
N LEU A 467 -12.50 29.10 -40.89
CA LEU A 467 -12.30 28.03 -41.89
C LEU A 467 -13.55 27.83 -42.76
N ASP A 468 -14.75 28.01 -42.21
CA ASP A 468 -16.01 27.94 -42.98
C ASP A 468 -16.21 29.17 -43.87
N GLN A 469 -15.77 30.36 -43.42
CA GLN A 469 -15.71 31.54 -44.28
C GLN A 469 -14.73 31.31 -45.43
N LEU A 470 -13.53 30.79 -45.14
CA LEU A 470 -12.53 30.45 -46.15
C LEU A 470 -13.07 29.41 -47.15
N ASP A 471 -13.79 28.39 -46.68
CA ASP A 471 -14.46 27.38 -47.52
C ASP A 471 -15.48 28.00 -48.48
N THR A 472 -16.24 28.99 -48.00
CA THR A 472 -17.22 29.74 -48.80
C THR A 472 -16.53 30.60 -49.87
N ASP A 473 -15.45 31.29 -49.48
CA ASP A 473 -14.67 32.14 -50.38
C ASP A 473 -13.95 31.30 -51.45
N LEU A 474 -13.37 30.16 -51.08
CA LEU A 474 -12.74 29.20 -52.01
C LEU A 474 -13.75 28.67 -53.03
N LYS A 475 -14.93 28.22 -52.58
CA LYS A 475 -15.98 27.73 -53.51
C LYS A 475 -16.44 28.80 -54.49
N THR A 476 -16.69 30.01 -54.00
CA THR A 476 -17.13 31.13 -54.84
C THR A 476 -16.08 31.48 -55.91
N THR A 477 -14.81 31.42 -55.53
CA THR A 477 -13.68 31.77 -56.42
C THR A 477 -13.34 30.64 -57.37
N GLU A 478 -13.45 29.39 -56.95
CA GLU A 478 -13.36 28.20 -57.79
C GLU A 478 -14.45 28.20 -58.88
N GLU A 479 -15.71 28.48 -58.51
CA GLU A 479 -16.82 28.60 -59.45
C GLU A 479 -16.60 29.72 -60.47
N ALA A 480 -16.16 30.90 -60.00
CA ALA A 480 -15.87 32.04 -60.88
C ALA A 480 -14.69 31.77 -61.84
N LEU A 481 -13.62 31.10 -61.36
CA LEU A 481 -12.50 30.69 -62.22
C LEU A 481 -12.92 29.62 -63.22
N LYS A 482 -13.72 28.62 -62.82
CA LYS A 482 -14.26 27.60 -63.73
C LYS A 482 -15.10 28.22 -64.84
N GLU A 483 -15.97 29.17 -64.51
CA GLU A 483 -16.78 29.88 -65.50
C GLU A 483 -15.92 30.74 -66.43
N ARG A 484 -14.90 31.43 -65.89
CA ARG A 484 -13.94 32.22 -66.69
C ARG A 484 -13.14 31.34 -67.65
N THR A 485 -12.59 30.22 -67.18
CA THR A 485 -11.86 29.25 -68.00
C THR A 485 -12.77 28.63 -69.06
N ARG A 486 -14.04 28.33 -68.74
CA ARG A 486 -15.02 27.88 -69.72
C ARG A 486 -15.25 28.93 -70.80
N GLY A 487 -15.44 30.20 -70.42
CA GLY A 487 -15.60 31.29 -71.37
C GLY A 487 -14.38 31.48 -72.29
N TRP A 488 -13.16 31.34 -71.77
CA TRP A 488 -11.94 31.31 -72.59
C TRP A 488 -11.94 30.15 -73.60
N ASN A 489 -12.31 28.94 -73.18
CA ASN A 489 -12.42 27.79 -74.07
C ASN A 489 -13.48 27.99 -75.17
N ASP A 490 -14.66 28.48 -74.80
CA ASP A 490 -15.75 28.74 -75.74
C ASP A 490 -15.35 29.80 -76.79
N LEU A 491 -14.62 30.84 -76.37
CA LEU A 491 -14.09 31.87 -77.27
C LEU A 491 -13.02 31.31 -78.22
N GLU A 492 -12.03 30.56 -77.70
CA GLU A 492 -10.99 29.91 -78.52
C GLU A 492 -11.60 28.95 -79.54
N ASP A 493 -12.58 28.15 -79.13
CA ASP A 493 -13.26 27.18 -79.98
C ASP A 493 -14.13 27.86 -81.06
N THR A 494 -14.84 28.93 -80.71
CA THR A 494 -15.61 29.73 -81.65
C THR A 494 -14.69 30.43 -82.66
N ALA A 495 -13.60 31.04 -82.21
CA ALA A 495 -12.60 31.68 -83.06
C ALA A 495 -11.89 30.67 -84.00
N ARG A 496 -11.60 29.46 -83.50
CA ARG A 496 -11.02 28.38 -84.32
C ARG A 496 -12.01 27.89 -85.38
N SER A 497 -13.25 27.64 -84.98
CA SER A 497 -14.31 27.18 -85.89
C SER A 497 -14.64 28.23 -86.94
N PHE A 498 -14.66 29.52 -86.57
CA PHE A 498 -14.88 30.62 -87.50
C PHE A 498 -13.75 30.76 -88.53
N ARG A 499 -12.47 30.60 -88.11
CA ARG A 499 -11.33 30.56 -89.03
C ARG A 499 -11.44 29.41 -90.03
N GLN A 500 -11.73 28.19 -89.57
CA GLN A 500 -11.90 27.02 -90.44
C GLN A 500 -13.08 27.20 -91.40
N TRP A 501 -14.16 27.82 -90.93
CA TRP A 501 -15.30 28.15 -91.78
C TRP A 501 -14.94 29.19 -92.85
N MET A 502 -14.18 30.24 -92.51
CA MET A 502 -13.70 31.24 -93.47
C MET A 502 -12.81 30.62 -94.55
N GLU A 503 -11.85 29.76 -94.17
CA GLU A 503 -11.02 29.02 -95.14
C GLU A 503 -11.87 28.15 -96.08
N LYS A 504 -12.80 27.37 -95.52
CA LYS A 504 -13.70 26.53 -96.33
C LYS A 504 -14.57 27.34 -97.29
N MET A 505 -15.02 28.53 -96.88
CA MET A 505 -15.78 29.42 -97.76
C MET A 505 -14.90 30.03 -98.84
N ASP A 506 -13.66 30.40 -98.54
CA ASP A 506 -12.69 30.89 -99.53
C ASP A 506 -12.38 29.83 -100.60
N ASP A 507 -12.23 28.56 -100.21
CA ASP A 507 -12.07 27.43 -101.13
C ASP A 507 -13.30 27.24 -102.03
N ARG A 508 -14.50 27.31 -101.46
CA ARG A 508 -15.77 27.19 -102.21
C ARG A 508 -15.97 28.36 -103.18
N LEU A 509 -15.62 29.58 -102.77
CA LEU A 509 -15.64 30.76 -103.63
C LEU A 509 -14.62 30.65 -104.76
N SER A 510 -13.44 30.08 -104.50
CA SER A 510 -12.43 29.81 -105.53
C SER A 510 -12.96 28.83 -106.58
N ALA A 511 -13.67 27.78 -106.18
CA ALA A 511 -14.32 26.85 -107.10
C ALA A 511 -15.49 27.49 -107.88
N ALA A 512 -16.27 28.36 -107.23
CA ALA A 512 -17.35 29.11 -107.88
C ALA A 512 -16.84 30.19 -108.87
N ALA A 513 -15.60 30.66 -108.69
CA ALA A 513 -14.96 31.62 -109.59
C ALA A 513 -14.43 31.00 -110.90
N GLU A 514 -14.39 29.66 -111.02
CA GLU A 514 -13.96 28.99 -112.25
C GLU A 514 -14.94 29.26 -113.42
N LEU A 515 -14.42 29.38 -114.65
CA LEU A 515 -15.24 29.71 -115.83
C LEU A 515 -15.77 28.47 -116.54
N ARG A 516 -17.08 28.42 -116.83
CA ARG A 516 -17.71 27.38 -117.68
C ARG A 516 -18.00 27.84 -119.11
N GLN A 517 -18.05 26.88 -120.03
CA GLN A 517 -18.17 27.11 -121.48
C GLN A 517 -19.63 27.15 -121.98
N ASP A 518 -20.59 26.66 -121.20
CA ASP A 518 -22.00 26.49 -121.56
C ASP A 518 -22.94 27.33 -120.66
N LEU A 519 -24.06 27.83 -121.21
CA LEU A 519 -25.02 28.67 -120.47
C LEU A 519 -25.58 27.99 -119.22
N PRO A 520 -26.03 26.71 -119.25
CA PRO A 520 -26.54 26.05 -118.04
C PRO A 520 -25.47 26.00 -116.95
N GLY A 521 -24.23 25.65 -117.31
CA GLY A 521 -23.11 25.66 -116.38
C GLY A 521 -22.81 27.04 -115.77
N LYS A 522 -22.87 28.13 -116.55
CA LYS A 522 -22.67 29.49 -116.03
C LYS A 522 -23.80 29.93 -115.09
N VAL A 523 -25.05 29.59 -115.40
CA VAL A 523 -26.21 29.87 -114.53
C VAL A 523 -26.10 29.10 -113.21
N ASP A 524 -25.72 27.82 -113.25
CA ASP A 524 -25.48 27.02 -112.03
C ASP A 524 -24.36 27.63 -111.16
N GLN A 525 -23.33 28.21 -111.77
CA GLN A 525 -22.23 28.87 -111.05
C GLN A 525 -22.63 30.20 -110.42
N ASP A 526 -23.47 30.99 -111.10
CA ASP A 526 -24.03 32.21 -110.52
C ASP A 526 -25.01 31.90 -109.36
N GLU A 527 -25.89 30.91 -109.51
CA GLU A 527 -26.75 30.46 -108.42
C GLU A 527 -25.93 29.95 -107.23
N LEU A 528 -24.85 29.20 -107.49
CA LEU A 528 -23.90 28.78 -106.46
C LEU A 528 -23.20 29.97 -105.80
N ALA A 529 -22.68 30.93 -106.58
CA ALA A 529 -22.02 32.14 -106.06
C ALA A 529 -22.98 33.01 -105.22
N LYS A 530 -24.23 33.15 -105.64
CA LYS A 530 -25.30 33.84 -104.90
C LYS A 530 -25.65 33.14 -103.60
N SER A 531 -25.73 31.80 -103.62
CA SER A 531 -25.96 31.02 -102.41
C SER A 531 -24.79 31.14 -101.42
N LEU A 532 -23.55 31.13 -101.92
CA LEU A 532 -22.35 31.36 -101.13
C LEU A 532 -22.28 32.77 -100.54
N LEU A 533 -22.63 33.81 -101.30
CA LEU A 533 -22.72 35.19 -100.80
C LEU A 533 -23.72 35.29 -99.63
N ALA A 534 -24.88 34.63 -99.73
CA ALA A 534 -25.86 34.58 -98.65
C ALA A 534 -25.34 33.81 -97.43
N GLU A 535 -24.66 32.68 -97.61
CA GLU A 535 -24.01 31.92 -96.54
C GLU A 535 -22.91 32.74 -95.85
N VAL A 536 -22.05 33.43 -96.62
CA VAL A 536 -20.99 34.29 -96.10
C VAL A 536 -21.59 35.40 -95.25
N GLN A 537 -22.64 36.07 -95.72
CA GLN A 537 -23.33 37.13 -94.97
C GLN A 537 -23.94 36.64 -93.64
N GLN A 538 -24.45 35.39 -93.59
CA GLN A 538 -24.94 34.80 -92.34
C GLN A 538 -23.79 34.56 -91.33
N GLY A 539 -22.56 34.37 -91.80
CA GLY A 539 -21.37 34.21 -90.96
C GLY A 539 -21.07 35.41 -90.05
N TYR A 540 -21.60 36.60 -90.36
CA TYR A 540 -21.49 37.78 -89.50
C TYR A 540 -22.03 37.53 -88.09
N GLY A 541 -23.03 36.66 -87.92
CA GLY A 541 -23.57 36.31 -86.61
C GLY A 541 -22.52 35.74 -85.65
N THR A 542 -21.59 34.93 -86.17
CA THR A 542 -20.48 34.35 -85.40
C THR A 542 -19.42 35.40 -85.05
N LEU A 543 -19.10 36.30 -85.98
CA LEU A 543 -18.18 37.42 -85.73
C LEU A 543 -18.74 38.37 -84.68
N ALA A 544 -20.02 38.76 -84.80
CA ALA A 544 -20.70 39.61 -83.83
C ALA A 544 -20.77 38.97 -82.43
N HIS A 545 -20.87 37.63 -82.36
CA HIS A 545 -20.77 36.92 -81.09
C HIS A 545 -19.38 37.06 -80.47
N LEU A 546 -18.31 36.84 -81.23
CA LEU A 546 -16.91 37.01 -80.78
C LEU A 546 -16.61 38.44 -80.32
N GLU A 547 -17.09 39.45 -81.07
CA GLU A 547 -16.95 40.87 -80.74
C GLU A 547 -17.67 41.25 -79.42
N ARG A 548 -18.75 40.54 -79.07
CA ARG A 548 -19.47 40.75 -77.82
C ARG A 548 -18.83 40.03 -76.64
N THR A 549 -18.37 38.79 -76.83
CA THR A 549 -17.82 37.98 -75.73
C THR A 549 -16.41 38.39 -75.32
N ALA A 550 -15.61 38.94 -76.24
CA ALA A 550 -14.25 39.41 -75.96
C ALA A 550 -14.17 40.50 -74.85
N PRO A 551 -14.98 41.58 -74.86
CA PRO A 551 -14.97 42.58 -73.78
C PRO A 551 -15.53 42.03 -72.46
N GLU A 552 -16.48 41.10 -72.49
CA GLU A 552 -17.00 40.42 -71.30
C GLU A 552 -15.89 39.58 -70.60
N LEU A 553 -15.05 38.91 -71.40
CA LEU A 553 -13.91 38.10 -70.93
C LEU A 553 -12.64 38.88 -70.58
N THR A 554 -12.55 40.17 -70.92
CA THR A 554 -11.40 41.03 -70.59
C THR A 554 -11.73 42.08 -69.53
N ALA A 555 -13.00 42.16 -69.11
CA ALA A 555 -13.39 42.99 -67.98
C ALA A 555 -12.55 42.67 -66.74
N GLY A 556 -11.84 43.68 -66.22
CA GLY A 556 -10.97 43.56 -65.04
C GLY A 556 -9.56 43.00 -65.30
N ASN A 557 -9.25 42.52 -66.52
CA ASN A 557 -7.92 42.00 -66.85
C ASN A 557 -6.90 43.14 -67.05
N THR A 558 -5.62 42.75 -67.13
CA THR A 558 -4.53 43.67 -67.51
C THR A 558 -4.70 44.17 -68.94
N VAL A 559 -4.12 45.34 -69.22
CA VAL A 559 -4.17 45.98 -70.55
C VAL A 559 -3.59 45.05 -71.63
N ASP A 560 -2.53 44.30 -71.33
CA ASP A 560 -1.91 43.37 -72.27
C ASP A 560 -2.85 42.24 -72.73
N VAL A 561 -3.55 41.58 -71.78
CA VAL A 561 -4.51 40.51 -72.12
C VAL A 561 -5.68 41.08 -72.94
N LYS A 562 -6.11 42.30 -72.62
CA LYS A 562 -7.15 43.00 -73.38
C LYS A 562 -6.70 43.30 -74.81
N ASP A 563 -5.51 43.89 -74.97
CA ASP A 563 -4.94 44.26 -76.28
C ASP A 563 -4.73 43.03 -77.17
N GLN A 564 -4.25 41.91 -76.60
CA GLN A 564 -4.08 40.65 -77.34
C GLN A 564 -5.40 40.11 -77.88
N LEU A 565 -6.47 40.16 -77.08
CA LEU A 565 -7.79 39.67 -77.50
C LEU A 565 -8.44 40.58 -78.54
N GLU A 566 -8.35 41.90 -78.34
CA GLU A 566 -8.84 42.90 -79.30
C GLU A 566 -8.11 42.80 -80.64
N ALA A 567 -6.79 42.54 -80.62
CA ALA A 567 -6.00 42.29 -81.83
C ALA A 567 -6.46 41.02 -82.57
N MET A 568 -6.72 39.93 -81.85
CA MET A 568 -7.26 38.69 -82.43
C MET A 568 -8.63 38.93 -83.09
N VAL A 569 -9.55 39.58 -82.39
CA VAL A 569 -10.90 39.88 -82.93
C VAL A 569 -10.80 40.79 -84.15
N SER A 570 -9.95 41.83 -84.10
CA SER A 570 -9.71 42.74 -85.23
C SER A 570 -9.13 42.01 -86.45
N GLN A 571 -8.24 41.04 -86.22
CA GLN A 571 -7.70 40.20 -87.29
C GLN A 571 -8.80 39.34 -87.94
N LEU A 572 -9.66 38.70 -87.14
CA LEU A 572 -10.79 37.91 -87.65
C LEU A 572 -11.79 38.77 -88.42
N GLN A 573 -12.07 39.98 -87.93
CA GLN A 573 -12.92 40.95 -88.59
C GLN A 573 -12.36 41.34 -89.97
N SER A 574 -11.07 41.63 -90.06
CA SER A 574 -10.40 41.95 -91.33
C SER A 574 -10.40 40.79 -92.32
N GLN A 575 -10.16 39.57 -91.85
CA GLN A 575 -10.23 38.36 -92.68
C GLN A 575 -11.64 38.11 -93.22
N TYR A 576 -12.65 38.22 -92.35
CA TYR A 576 -14.04 38.08 -92.75
C TYR A 576 -14.47 39.15 -93.77
N GLN A 577 -14.07 40.41 -93.57
CA GLN A 577 -14.39 41.48 -94.52
C GLN A 577 -13.78 41.20 -95.91
N THR A 578 -12.54 40.70 -95.95
CA THR A 578 -11.89 40.29 -97.21
C THR A 578 -12.66 39.18 -97.92
N LEU A 579 -13.16 38.20 -97.16
CA LEU A 579 -13.99 37.11 -97.68
C LEU A 579 -15.34 37.62 -98.20
N VAL A 580 -15.98 38.56 -97.50
CA VAL A 580 -17.23 39.20 -97.93
C VAL A 580 -17.02 39.94 -99.25
N ASP A 581 -15.98 40.75 -99.36
CA ASP A 581 -15.70 41.50 -100.59
C ASP A 581 -15.38 40.56 -101.75
N ARG A 582 -14.58 39.52 -101.51
CA ARG A 582 -14.33 38.46 -102.50
C ARG A 582 -15.61 37.74 -102.94
N SER A 583 -16.52 37.46 -102.01
CA SER A 583 -17.79 36.78 -102.34
C SER A 583 -18.70 37.63 -103.23
N LYS A 584 -18.70 38.96 -103.04
CA LYS A 584 -19.42 39.90 -103.90
C LYS A 584 -18.77 39.96 -105.27
N ASP A 585 -17.44 40.11 -105.33
CA ASP A 585 -16.71 40.18 -106.59
C ASP A 585 -16.92 38.91 -107.46
N VAL A 586 -16.91 37.72 -106.84
CA VAL A 586 -17.17 36.46 -107.53
C VAL A 586 -18.62 36.39 -108.04
N HIS A 587 -19.61 36.78 -107.23
CA HIS A 587 -21.01 36.81 -107.68
C HIS A 587 -21.21 37.81 -108.82
N ASP A 588 -20.75 39.06 -108.66
CA ASP A 588 -20.87 40.11 -109.68
C ASP A 588 -20.19 39.69 -111.00
N SER A 589 -19.04 39.00 -110.92
CA SER A 589 -18.33 38.47 -112.09
C SER A 589 -19.10 37.33 -112.78
N GLN A 590 -19.73 36.42 -112.02
CA GLN A 590 -20.51 35.32 -112.60
C GLN A 590 -21.85 35.80 -113.17
N GLU A 591 -22.55 36.70 -112.46
CA GLU A 591 -23.77 37.34 -112.95
C GLU A 591 -23.49 38.06 -114.29
N LYS A 592 -22.40 38.82 -114.35
CA LYS A 592 -21.97 39.49 -115.58
C LYS A 592 -21.64 38.50 -116.70
N SER A 593 -20.96 37.38 -116.40
CA SER A 593 -20.64 36.33 -117.36
C SER A 593 -21.88 35.63 -117.93
N VAL A 594 -22.94 35.46 -117.11
CA VAL A 594 -24.24 34.93 -117.53
C VAL A 594 -24.96 35.92 -118.43
N VAL A 595 -25.00 37.21 -118.05
CA VAL A 595 -25.62 38.28 -118.87
C VAL A 595 -24.92 38.42 -120.21
N GLU A 596 -23.59 38.52 -120.23
CA GLU A 596 -22.80 38.63 -121.47
C GLU A 596 -22.99 37.41 -122.38
N PHE A 597 -23.07 36.19 -121.81
CA PHE A 597 -23.32 34.98 -122.62
C PHE A 597 -24.77 34.89 -123.10
N ASN A 598 -25.74 35.36 -122.32
CA ASN A 598 -27.13 35.45 -122.75
C ASN A 598 -27.31 36.50 -123.86
N ASP A 599 -26.64 37.64 -123.76
CA ASP A 599 -26.58 38.65 -124.82
C ASP A 599 -25.89 38.11 -126.07
N TYR A 600 -24.80 37.35 -125.93
CA TYR A 600 -24.18 36.62 -127.03
C TYR A 600 -25.13 35.63 -127.69
N LEU A 601 -25.87 34.81 -126.93
CA LEU A 601 -26.86 33.90 -127.51
C LEU A 601 -28.03 34.64 -128.16
N SER A 602 -28.48 35.77 -127.62
CA SER A 602 -29.52 36.60 -128.24
C SER A 602 -29.05 37.24 -129.55
N THR A 603 -27.77 37.62 -129.63
CA THR A 603 -27.17 38.18 -130.85
C THR A 603 -26.90 37.09 -131.89
N VAL A 604 -26.45 35.90 -131.48
CA VAL A 604 -26.37 34.72 -132.36
C VAL A 604 -27.76 34.35 -132.87
N LYS A 605 -28.78 34.33 -132.02
CA LYS A 605 -30.16 34.04 -132.43
C LYS A 605 -30.72 35.09 -133.39
N THR A 606 -30.52 36.38 -133.11
CA THR A 606 -30.93 37.43 -134.06
C THR A 606 -30.14 37.38 -135.36
N PHE A 607 -28.88 36.94 -135.34
CA PHE A 607 -28.08 36.70 -136.55
C PHE A 607 -28.58 35.48 -137.32
N ASP A 608 -28.95 34.39 -136.64
CA ASP A 608 -29.58 33.21 -137.23
C ASP A 608 -30.96 33.56 -137.83
N ASP A 609 -31.81 34.30 -137.10
CA ASP A 609 -33.10 34.80 -137.60
C ASP A 609 -32.91 35.69 -138.85
N LEU A 610 -31.84 36.50 -138.88
CA LEU A 610 -31.52 37.41 -139.98
C LEU A 610 -30.90 36.66 -141.18
N LEU A 611 -30.13 35.60 -140.94
CA LEU A 611 -29.68 34.65 -141.96
C LEU A 611 -30.87 33.88 -142.56
N GLU A 612 -31.84 33.47 -141.74
CA GLU A 612 -33.06 32.80 -142.18
C GLU A 612 -33.90 33.75 -143.05
N SER A 613 -34.06 35.02 -142.63
CA SER A 613 -34.67 36.09 -143.43
C SER A 613 -33.93 36.38 -144.74
N LEU A 614 -32.59 36.42 -144.74
CA LEU A 614 -31.78 36.62 -145.95
C LEU A 614 -31.87 35.41 -146.88
N ASN A 615 -31.94 34.20 -146.34
CA ASN A 615 -32.15 32.98 -147.11
C ASN A 615 -33.55 32.97 -147.76
N ASP A 616 -34.58 33.41 -147.04
CA ASP A 616 -35.93 33.59 -147.60
C ASP A 616 -35.97 34.68 -148.69
N GLU A 617 -35.26 35.80 -148.51
CA GLU A 617 -35.10 36.82 -149.56
C GLU A 617 -34.34 36.28 -150.78
N LEU A 618 -33.31 35.45 -150.59
CA LEU A 618 -32.54 34.81 -151.67
C LEU A 618 -33.42 33.85 -152.48
N VAL A 619 -34.24 33.04 -151.81
CA VAL A 619 -35.23 32.15 -152.46
C VAL A 619 -36.25 32.98 -153.25
N SER A 620 -36.66 34.14 -152.73
CA SER A 620 -37.55 35.08 -153.46
C SER A 620 -36.86 35.68 -154.70
N LEU A 621 -35.57 35.99 -154.63
CA LEU A 621 -34.77 36.53 -155.74
C LEU A 621 -34.52 35.48 -156.82
N GLU A 622 -34.30 34.22 -156.45
CA GLU A 622 -34.23 33.11 -157.41
C GLU A 622 -35.57 32.91 -158.15
N MET A 623 -36.70 33.07 -157.46
CA MET A 623 -38.03 33.06 -158.09
C MET A 623 -38.21 34.25 -159.05
N LEU A 624 -37.75 35.45 -158.67
CA LEU A 624 -37.76 36.65 -159.52
C LEU A 624 -36.84 36.51 -160.74
N GLN A 625 -35.68 35.88 -160.59
CA GLN A 625 -34.76 35.57 -161.68
C GLN A 625 -35.38 34.56 -162.66
N LYS A 626 -36.08 33.54 -162.17
CA LYS A 626 -36.90 32.61 -162.98
C LYS A 626 -38.03 33.33 -163.72
N MET A 627 -38.71 34.31 -163.09
CA MET A 627 -39.73 35.14 -163.76
C MET A 627 -39.14 36.06 -164.83
N ILE A 628 -37.99 36.70 -164.58
CA ILE A 628 -37.32 37.58 -165.57
C ILE A 628 -36.79 36.77 -166.76
N LEU A 629 -36.29 35.55 -166.53
CA LEU A 629 -35.92 34.62 -167.60
C LEU A 629 -37.14 34.18 -168.42
N MET A 630 -38.28 33.87 -167.78
CA MET A 630 -39.54 33.60 -168.48
C MET A 630 -40.03 34.81 -169.30
N GLY A 631 -39.95 36.02 -168.74
CA GLY A 631 -40.32 37.27 -169.42
C GLY A 631 -39.43 37.59 -170.63
N ARG A 632 -38.11 37.32 -170.55
CA ARG A 632 -37.18 37.47 -171.67
C ARG A 632 -37.39 36.40 -172.75
N MET A 633 -37.79 35.18 -172.39
CA MET A 633 -38.17 34.14 -173.36
C MET A 633 -39.48 34.43 -174.09
N LEU A 634 -40.46 35.04 -173.41
CA LEU A 634 -41.71 35.50 -174.04
C LEU A 634 -41.49 36.69 -174.98
N LYS A 635 -40.63 37.65 -174.61
CA LYS A 635 -40.31 38.82 -175.45
C LYS A 635 -39.52 38.45 -176.72
N LYS A 636 -38.66 37.43 -176.68
CA LYS A 636 -37.98 36.89 -177.89
C LYS A 636 -38.90 36.10 -178.84
N ARG A 637 -40.11 35.74 -178.41
CA ARG A 637 -41.08 34.94 -179.19
C ARG A 637 -42.11 35.78 -179.94
N MET A 638 -42.24 37.08 -179.64
CA MET A 638 -43.27 37.97 -180.21
C MET A 638 -42.82 38.86 -181.38
N ASP A 639 -41.51 39.04 -181.64
CA ASP A 639 -41.03 39.89 -182.74
C ASP A 639 -40.56 39.11 -183.99
N TRP A 640 -40.95 37.83 -184.13
CA TRP A 640 -40.70 36.98 -185.33
C TRP A 640 -42.00 36.50 -186.02
N SER A 641 -43.13 37.18 -185.80
CA SER A 641 -44.35 37.09 -186.62
C SER A 641 -44.97 38.47 -186.76
#